data_AF-A0A9D9W781-F1
#
_entry.id   AF-A0A9D9W781-F1
#
_cell.length_a   1.000
_cell.length_b   1.000
_cell.length_c   1.000
_cell.angle_alpha   90.00
_cell.angle_beta   90.00
_cell.angle_gamma   90.00
#
_symmetry.space_group_name_H-M   'P 1'
#
loop_
_entity.id
_entity.type
_entity.pdbx_description
1 polymer ?
#
loop_
_entity_poly.entity_id
_entity_poly.type
_entity_poly.pdbx_seq_one_letter_code
_entity_poly.pdbx_strand_id
1 'polypeptide(L)'
;MFPRTTFTITVNPKIPPRLKRLEELANNLWYSWDRATRTLFSRLDPHLWEAVGHNPKAFLKRVDESALLKATEDRVFLATYNSILSTYDSYHDESSAQYDINGLHAQDQVAYFCFEFGFHESLPIYSGGLGILAGDHCKAASDLHLPFVAIGLLYRQGYFSQTIDSQGNQQVTYTMSDFEDLPVTPVLHKDGSSVQVEVALPQRQVTVKIWQAKIGHVMLYLLDTDLPENSPQDRYITHNLYGGDRIMRIEQEIILGMGGVRALQALGIKPTIWHINEGHAAFMILERIHNLAQQGLDFASALESVAVNTVFTTHTAVPAGHDHFSADIMHTYFDDFYHSLNITREEFMALGHAAGSPDFNMTALAIHGSRTHNGVSKIHGDVSASICRDLWPQIEPEENPITYITNGVHVPTFLAQEWSDLFDRYLGHEWRNKMCDTEYWSHIDAIPDHLFWSVRQSLKSQMFHGIRSRVTEQNARNRGSEAHLDRLLKFVDPINPNILTLGFARRFATYKRAALLFENLDWLRKIILDQERPVLLIFAGKAHPADTPGQDVIRRISQIAHLPEFEGRLLLIEGYDLRLARRLVAGVDVWLNNPIYPLEASGTSGMKAGINGAINLSVLDGWWGEGYDGQNGWAIKPGPEDMAGMLRDQEESRALYEILQDQVVPLYYNYGKLGYSPAWVKMAKQSMMSLLPRYNSIRMVDEYVKKFYRPASDKNTLYTANAFSEAKRIAAWKTKIRNAWHGITLRRLDVPCERICFNETLNFKVAAKLNNLSPEDVIIELLICRQFKTTRLYNFKHFKFQFTGTQDADEHLFELKLTPELCGRKEYFIRAYPCHPLLTHPLEMGLMVWL
;
A
#
# COMPACT_ATOMS: atom_id res chain seq x y z
N MET A 1 -30.10 -18.73 37.12
CA MET A 1 -29.06 -19.43 36.34
C MET A 1 -27.93 -19.75 37.32
N PHE A 2 -27.62 -21.02 37.58
CA PHE A 2 -26.47 -21.35 38.44
C PHE A 2 -25.18 -20.92 37.72
N PRO A 3 -24.23 -20.24 38.38
CA PRO A 3 -22.93 -19.97 37.78
C PRO A 3 -22.24 -21.32 37.53
N ARG A 4 -22.13 -21.71 36.26
CA ARG A 4 -21.36 -22.88 35.86
C ARG A 4 -19.91 -22.42 35.66
N THR A 5 -18.98 -22.98 36.43
CA THR A 5 -17.55 -22.84 36.14
C THR A 5 -17.21 -23.76 34.96
N THR A 6 -16.79 -23.17 33.85
CA THR A 6 -16.36 -23.92 32.66
C THR A 6 -14.92 -24.37 32.85
N PHE A 7 -14.68 -25.68 32.77
CA PHE A 7 -13.34 -26.26 32.65
C PHE A 7 -13.12 -26.67 31.20
N THR A 8 -11.98 -26.30 30.62
CA THR A 8 -11.62 -26.61 29.24
C THR A 8 -10.45 -27.59 29.19
N ILE A 9 -10.49 -28.51 28.23
CA ILE A 9 -9.38 -29.41 27.90
C ILE A 9 -9.24 -29.43 26.38
N THR A 10 -8.01 -29.32 25.88
CA THR A 10 -7.70 -29.43 24.45
C THR A 10 -7.09 -30.79 24.19
N VAL A 11 -7.71 -31.57 23.29
CA VAL A 11 -7.21 -32.87 22.84
C VAL A 11 -6.85 -32.72 21.36
N ASN A 12 -5.54 -32.70 21.06
CA ASN A 12 -5.06 -32.60 19.69
C ASN A 12 -5.03 -34.00 19.05
N PRO A 13 -5.34 -34.12 17.73
CA PRO A 13 -5.25 -35.40 17.03
C PRO A 13 -3.79 -35.82 16.84
N LYS A 14 -3.55 -37.14 16.74
CA LYS A 14 -2.27 -37.64 16.26
C LYS A 14 -2.24 -37.63 14.74
N ILE A 15 -1.44 -36.75 14.15
CA ILE A 15 -1.27 -36.71 12.69
C ILE A 15 -0.53 -37.98 12.23
N PRO A 16 -1.12 -38.82 11.35
CA PRO A 16 -0.47 -40.03 10.86
C PRO A 16 0.85 -39.71 10.13
N PRO A 17 1.90 -40.56 10.22
CA PRO A 17 3.19 -40.29 9.59
C PRO A 17 3.12 -39.97 8.09
N ARG A 18 2.17 -40.58 7.38
CA ARG A 18 1.91 -40.32 5.95
C ARG A 18 1.43 -38.90 5.63
N LEU A 19 0.83 -38.22 6.59
CA LEU A 19 0.27 -36.87 6.45
C LEU A 19 1.04 -35.83 7.26
N LYS A 20 2.21 -36.19 7.80
CA LYS A 20 2.99 -35.34 8.70
C LYS A 20 3.27 -33.95 8.12
N ARG A 21 3.52 -33.85 6.81
CA ARG A 21 3.81 -32.58 6.14
C ARG A 21 2.59 -31.65 5.99
N LEU A 22 1.39 -32.06 6.42
CA LEU A 22 0.28 -31.11 6.60
C LEU A 22 0.67 -29.99 7.58
N GLU A 23 1.52 -30.28 8.57
CA GLU A 23 2.05 -29.28 9.49
C GLU A 23 2.90 -28.23 8.78
N GLU A 24 3.68 -28.63 7.78
CA GLU A 24 4.51 -27.71 6.96
C GLU A 24 3.61 -26.77 6.15
N LEU A 25 2.60 -27.32 5.47
CA LEU A 25 1.61 -26.55 4.71
C LEU A 25 0.81 -25.60 5.61
N ALA A 26 0.48 -26.03 6.83
CA ALA A 26 -0.30 -25.21 7.76
C ALA A 26 0.50 -24.05 8.40
N ASN A 27 1.83 -24.15 8.46
CA ASN A 27 2.71 -23.15 9.05
C ASN A 27 3.43 -22.27 8.00
N ASN A 28 3.02 -22.34 6.72
CA ASN A 28 3.48 -21.44 5.67
C ASN A 28 2.29 -20.76 4.98
N LEU A 29 2.20 -19.43 5.07
CA LEU A 29 1.15 -18.61 4.47
C LEU A 29 1.08 -18.68 2.94
N TRP A 30 1.95 -19.46 2.28
CA TRP A 30 1.78 -19.91 0.89
C TRP A 30 0.33 -20.35 0.57
N TYR A 31 -0.35 -21.03 1.51
CA TYR A 31 -1.75 -21.42 1.34
C TYR A 31 -2.70 -20.22 1.11
N SER A 32 -2.29 -19.00 1.44
CA SER A 32 -3.12 -17.81 1.26
C SER A 32 -3.31 -17.43 -0.20
N TRP A 33 -2.38 -17.81 -1.09
CA TRP A 33 -2.52 -17.68 -2.54
C TRP A 33 -2.57 -19.02 -3.29
N ASP A 34 -2.11 -20.12 -2.69
CA ASP A 34 -2.32 -21.45 -3.26
C ASP A 34 -3.68 -22.05 -2.87
N ARG A 35 -4.60 -22.09 -3.83
CA ARG A 35 -5.96 -22.60 -3.62
C ARG A 35 -5.99 -24.10 -3.39
N ALA A 36 -5.12 -24.87 -4.05
CA ALA A 36 -5.10 -26.32 -3.92
C ALA A 36 -4.80 -26.74 -2.47
N THR A 37 -3.85 -26.08 -1.82
CA THR A 37 -3.56 -26.27 -0.39
C THR A 37 -4.78 -26.00 0.48
N ARG A 38 -5.53 -24.91 0.27
CA ARG A 38 -6.76 -24.64 1.06
C ARG A 38 -7.84 -25.70 0.84
N THR A 39 -8.04 -26.14 -0.40
CA THR A 39 -9.03 -27.17 -0.73
C THR A 39 -8.69 -28.51 -0.08
N LEU A 40 -7.40 -28.82 0.12
CA LEU A 40 -6.96 -30.01 0.84
C LEU A 40 -7.53 -30.06 2.26
N PHE A 41 -7.40 -28.98 3.03
CA PHE A 41 -7.94 -28.90 4.40
C PHE A 41 -9.47 -28.91 4.40
N SER A 42 -10.09 -28.14 3.50
CA SER A 42 -11.55 -28.12 3.36
C SER A 42 -12.14 -29.50 3.06
N ARG A 43 -11.42 -30.38 2.35
CA ARG A 43 -11.89 -31.73 2.00
C ARG A 43 -11.87 -32.70 3.18
N LEU A 44 -10.99 -32.49 4.17
CA LEU A 44 -10.93 -33.31 5.38
C LEU A 44 -12.19 -33.12 6.22
N ASP A 45 -12.59 -31.88 6.45
CA ASP A 45 -13.84 -31.53 7.12
C ASP A 45 -14.30 -30.12 6.71
N PRO A 46 -15.32 -29.99 5.83
CA PRO A 46 -15.79 -28.69 5.37
C PRO A 46 -16.43 -27.83 6.46
N HIS A 47 -17.06 -28.46 7.46
CA HIS A 47 -17.74 -27.73 8.53
C HIS A 47 -16.74 -27.16 9.52
N LEU A 48 -15.75 -27.96 9.94
CA LEU A 48 -14.67 -27.47 10.78
C LEU A 48 -13.84 -26.38 10.08
N TRP A 49 -13.60 -26.53 8.78
CA TRP A 49 -12.86 -25.54 7.99
C TRP A 49 -13.49 -24.14 8.03
N GLU A 50 -14.82 -24.04 7.92
CA GLU A 50 -15.54 -22.77 8.11
C GLU A 50 -15.48 -22.31 9.58
N ALA A 51 -15.65 -23.23 10.54
CA ALA A 51 -15.68 -22.90 11.98
C ALA A 51 -14.35 -22.35 12.51
N VAL A 52 -13.21 -22.72 11.91
CA VAL A 52 -11.88 -22.19 12.27
C VAL A 52 -11.46 -20.98 11.45
N GLY A 53 -12.37 -20.40 10.65
CA GLY A 53 -12.07 -19.23 9.82
C GLY A 53 -11.00 -19.50 8.78
N HIS A 54 -11.03 -20.68 8.15
CA HIS A 54 -10.12 -21.04 7.05
C HIS A 54 -8.64 -21.04 7.48
N ASN A 55 -8.37 -21.38 8.74
CA ASN A 55 -7.03 -21.45 9.31
C ASN A 55 -6.55 -22.93 9.36
N PRO A 56 -5.56 -23.33 8.53
CA PRO A 56 -5.03 -24.69 8.52
C PRO A 56 -4.43 -25.14 9.85
N LYS A 57 -3.78 -24.25 10.59
CA LYS A 57 -3.13 -24.59 11.87
C LYS A 57 -4.17 -24.86 12.95
N ALA A 58 -5.16 -23.98 13.08
CA ALA A 58 -6.30 -24.19 13.98
C ALA A 58 -7.11 -25.44 13.57
N PHE A 59 -7.24 -25.71 12.27
CA PHE A 59 -7.89 -26.92 11.75
C PHE A 59 -7.18 -28.18 12.24
N LEU A 60 -5.86 -28.28 12.07
CA LEU A 60 -5.09 -29.47 12.47
C LEU A 60 -5.11 -29.73 13.98
N LYS A 61 -5.32 -28.69 14.80
CA LYS A 61 -5.48 -28.84 16.26
C LYS A 61 -6.83 -29.42 16.67
N ARG A 62 -7.85 -29.28 15.82
CA ARG A 62 -9.26 -29.55 16.16
C ARG A 62 -9.91 -30.66 15.34
N VAL A 63 -9.29 -31.07 14.24
CA VAL A 63 -9.82 -32.14 13.37
C VAL A 63 -9.83 -33.48 14.08
N ASP A 64 -10.89 -34.27 13.85
CA ASP A 64 -10.97 -35.62 14.38
C ASP A 64 -9.87 -36.51 13.79
N GLU A 65 -9.18 -37.27 14.66
CA GLU A 65 -8.15 -38.22 14.24
C GLU A 65 -8.69 -39.25 13.24
N SER A 66 -9.96 -39.63 13.35
CA SER A 66 -10.62 -40.54 12.42
C SER A 66 -10.69 -40.01 10.98
N ALA A 67 -10.82 -38.68 10.79
CA ALA A 67 -10.82 -38.06 9.46
C ALA A 67 -9.43 -38.15 8.82
N LEU A 68 -8.38 -37.91 9.61
CA LEU A 68 -7.00 -38.06 9.16
C LEU A 68 -6.67 -39.52 8.80
N LEU A 69 -7.08 -40.49 9.62
CA LEU A 69 -6.88 -41.91 9.34
C LEU A 69 -7.57 -42.35 8.05
N LYS A 70 -8.84 -41.95 7.84
CA LYS A 70 -9.54 -42.19 6.56
C LYS A 70 -8.82 -41.57 5.37
N ALA A 71 -8.29 -40.36 5.53
CA ALA A 71 -7.52 -39.68 4.49
C ALA A 71 -6.22 -40.43 4.12
N THR A 72 -5.64 -41.22 5.03
CA THR A 72 -4.49 -42.09 4.71
C THR A 72 -4.83 -43.32 3.85
N GLU A 73 -6.11 -43.66 3.75
CA GLU A 73 -6.62 -44.77 2.95
C GLU A 73 -7.26 -44.30 1.63
N ASP A 74 -7.68 -43.03 1.55
CA ASP A 74 -8.20 -42.39 0.33
C ASP A 74 -7.08 -42.10 -0.68
N ARG A 75 -7.01 -42.93 -1.74
CA ARG A 75 -6.04 -42.78 -2.83
C ARG A 75 -6.15 -41.45 -3.56
N VAL A 76 -7.35 -40.91 -3.71
CA VAL A 76 -7.58 -39.63 -4.40
C VAL A 76 -7.05 -38.49 -3.53
N PHE A 77 -7.34 -38.51 -2.22
CA PHE A 77 -6.79 -37.54 -1.29
C PHE A 77 -5.26 -37.56 -1.29
N LEU A 78 -4.65 -38.76 -1.20
CA LEU A 78 -3.20 -38.90 -1.22
C LEU A 78 -2.56 -38.43 -2.53
N ALA A 79 -3.18 -38.68 -3.68
CA ALA A 79 -2.70 -38.19 -4.96
C ALA A 79 -2.71 -36.65 -5.01
N THR A 80 -3.81 -36.01 -4.56
CA THR A 80 -3.90 -34.55 -4.46
C THR A 80 -2.87 -33.99 -3.48
N TYR A 81 -2.73 -34.60 -2.29
CA TYR A 81 -1.75 -34.21 -1.28
C TYR A 81 -0.31 -34.27 -1.82
N ASN A 82 0.08 -35.36 -2.46
CA ASN A 82 1.42 -35.50 -3.03
C ASN A 82 1.67 -34.52 -4.18
N SER A 83 0.66 -34.22 -4.99
CA SER A 83 0.78 -33.18 -6.03
C SER A 83 1.01 -31.80 -5.43
N ILE A 84 0.28 -31.45 -4.37
CA ILE A 84 0.46 -30.17 -3.66
C ILE A 84 1.86 -30.09 -3.05
N LEU A 85 2.33 -31.17 -2.41
CA LEU A 85 3.70 -31.23 -1.89
C LEU A 85 4.73 -31.08 -3.00
N SER A 86 4.55 -31.73 -4.15
CA SER A 86 5.46 -31.57 -5.29
C SER A 86 5.52 -30.11 -5.78
N THR A 87 4.38 -29.42 -5.85
CA THR A 87 4.35 -27.99 -6.21
C THR A 87 5.00 -27.14 -5.13
N TYR A 88 4.73 -27.42 -3.86
CA TYR A 88 5.32 -26.72 -2.72
C TYR A 88 6.84 -26.88 -2.68
N ASP A 89 7.33 -28.11 -2.86
CA ASP A 89 8.75 -28.44 -2.89
C ASP A 89 9.42 -27.77 -4.09
N SER A 90 8.81 -27.84 -5.28
CA SER A 90 9.34 -27.17 -6.48
C SER A 90 9.44 -25.65 -6.26
N TYR A 91 8.43 -25.03 -5.65
CA TYR A 91 8.47 -23.60 -5.31
C TYR A 91 9.63 -23.27 -4.36
N HIS A 92 9.87 -24.09 -3.33
CA HIS A 92 10.94 -23.84 -2.36
C HIS A 92 12.35 -24.25 -2.85
N ASP A 93 12.44 -25.19 -3.79
CA ASP A 93 13.68 -25.69 -4.38
C ASP A 93 14.10 -24.89 -5.63
N GLU A 94 13.21 -24.10 -6.22
CA GLU A 94 13.52 -23.20 -7.33
C GLU A 94 14.69 -22.29 -6.95
N SER A 95 15.83 -22.49 -7.63
CA SER A 95 17.00 -21.66 -7.42
C SER A 95 16.76 -20.24 -7.96
N SER A 96 17.23 -19.22 -7.25
CA SER A 96 17.17 -17.80 -7.65
C SER A 96 17.74 -17.48 -9.04
N ALA A 97 18.40 -18.43 -9.70
CA ALA A 97 19.00 -18.28 -11.02
C ALA A 97 17.99 -18.17 -12.18
N GLN A 98 16.72 -18.51 -11.99
CA GLN A 98 15.75 -18.60 -13.10
C GLN A 98 15.02 -17.29 -13.41
N TYR A 99 15.00 -16.34 -12.48
CA TYR A 99 14.54 -14.98 -12.70
C TYR A 99 15.75 -14.06 -12.72
N ASP A 100 16.07 -13.49 -13.88
CA ASP A 100 17.12 -12.48 -14.07
C ASP A 100 16.72 -11.13 -13.44
N ILE A 101 16.31 -11.17 -12.16
CA ILE A 101 15.91 -10.04 -11.31
C ILE A 101 17.05 -9.75 -10.32
N ASN A 102 18.27 -10.14 -10.67
CA ASN A 102 19.52 -9.91 -9.93
C ASN A 102 19.96 -8.44 -9.95
N GLY A 103 19.02 -7.52 -9.69
CA GLY A 103 19.32 -6.14 -9.39
C GLY A 103 20.06 -6.01 -8.05
N LEU A 104 19.83 -6.93 -7.11
CA LEU A 104 20.48 -6.95 -5.80
C LEU A 104 21.69 -7.88 -5.78
N HIS A 105 22.68 -7.54 -4.95
CA HIS A 105 23.87 -8.33 -4.73
C HIS A 105 23.60 -9.50 -3.77
N ALA A 106 24.45 -10.53 -3.78
CA ALA A 106 24.26 -11.73 -2.96
C ALA A 106 24.25 -11.46 -1.44
N GLN A 107 24.92 -10.40 -1.00
CA GLN A 107 24.96 -9.96 0.39
C GLN A 107 23.80 -9.03 0.78
N ASP A 108 22.95 -8.63 -0.17
CA ASP A 108 21.89 -7.68 0.10
C ASP A 108 20.79 -8.32 0.95
N GLN A 109 20.18 -7.51 1.80
CA GLN A 109 19.05 -7.91 2.63
C GLN A 109 18.14 -6.69 2.82
N VAL A 110 16.88 -6.82 2.42
CA VAL A 110 15.84 -5.82 2.63
C VAL A 110 15.12 -6.11 3.94
N ALA A 111 14.94 -5.07 4.77
CA ALA A 111 14.06 -5.09 5.94
C ALA A 111 12.89 -4.12 5.73
N TYR A 112 11.68 -4.66 5.65
CA TYR A 112 10.45 -3.93 5.36
C TYR A 112 9.59 -3.79 6.60
N PHE A 113 9.42 -2.57 7.08
CA PHE A 113 8.68 -2.26 8.29
C PHE A 113 7.28 -1.75 7.94
N CYS A 114 6.26 -2.38 8.51
CA CYS A 114 4.89 -1.92 8.37
C CYS A 114 4.08 -2.19 9.65
N PHE A 115 3.12 -1.32 9.89
CA PHE A 115 2.21 -1.41 11.03
C PHE A 115 1.14 -2.50 10.83
N GLU A 116 0.81 -2.88 9.59
CA GLU A 116 -0.20 -3.90 9.29
C GLU A 116 0.18 -4.78 8.10
N PHE A 117 -0.29 -6.03 8.09
CA PHE A 117 -0.07 -6.98 7.00
C PHE A 117 -1.30 -7.85 6.70
N GLY A 118 -1.78 -7.81 5.46
CA GLY A 118 -2.97 -8.52 4.99
C GLY A 118 -2.65 -9.70 4.09
N PHE A 119 -2.36 -10.87 4.68
CA PHE A 119 -2.08 -12.11 3.92
C PHE A 119 -3.33 -12.94 3.65
N HIS A 120 -4.08 -13.21 4.72
CA HIS A 120 -5.23 -14.10 4.77
C HIS A 120 -6.12 -13.75 5.97
N GLU A 121 -7.41 -14.04 5.89
CA GLU A 121 -8.36 -13.87 6.99
C GLU A 121 -7.96 -14.62 8.28
N SER A 122 -7.14 -15.68 8.16
CA SER A 122 -6.64 -16.46 9.30
C SER A 122 -5.55 -15.76 10.13
N LEU A 123 -5.00 -14.64 9.66
CA LEU A 123 -4.01 -13.83 10.39
C LEU A 123 -4.47 -12.36 10.41
N PRO A 124 -5.26 -11.96 11.42
CA PRO A 124 -6.01 -10.70 11.42
C PRO A 124 -5.17 -9.48 11.86
N ILE A 125 -3.97 -9.30 11.30
CA ILE A 125 -3.06 -8.18 11.62
C ILE A 125 -3.15 -7.02 10.60
N TYR A 126 -4.36 -6.79 10.05
CA TYR A 126 -4.62 -5.72 9.09
C TYR A 126 -6.01 -5.09 9.27
N SER A 127 -6.13 -3.84 8.81
CA SER A 127 -7.38 -3.08 8.83
C SER A 127 -7.83 -2.62 7.44
N GLY A 128 -6.90 -2.36 6.52
CA GLY A 128 -7.23 -1.68 5.26
C GLY A 128 -6.23 -1.89 4.12
N GLY A 129 -6.25 -0.94 3.18
CA GLY A 129 -5.51 -1.03 1.92
C GLY A 129 -3.99 -1.05 2.08
N LEU A 130 -3.45 -0.37 3.10
CA LEU A 130 -2.02 -0.36 3.41
C LEU A 130 -1.53 -1.77 3.75
N GLY A 131 -2.22 -2.47 4.65
CA GLY A 131 -1.89 -3.83 5.05
C GLY A 131 -2.06 -4.83 3.92
N ILE A 132 -3.11 -4.70 3.08
CA ILE A 132 -3.23 -5.58 1.91
C ILE A 132 -2.06 -5.37 0.93
N LEU A 133 -1.65 -4.13 0.72
CA LEU A 133 -0.49 -3.84 -0.13
C LEU A 133 0.80 -4.42 0.47
N ALA A 134 1.04 -4.25 1.77
CA ALA A 134 2.19 -4.84 2.46
C ALA A 134 2.21 -6.37 2.31
N GLY A 135 1.04 -7.01 2.40
CA GLY A 135 0.87 -8.44 2.12
C GLY A 135 1.20 -8.80 0.67
N ASP A 136 0.67 -8.07 -0.31
CA ASP A 136 0.94 -8.29 -1.74
C ASP A 136 2.40 -8.03 -2.13
N HIS A 137 3.07 -7.09 -1.45
CA HIS A 137 4.50 -6.81 -1.60
C HIS A 137 5.33 -7.98 -1.10
N CYS A 138 5.04 -8.51 0.09
CA CYS A 138 5.74 -9.68 0.65
C CYS A 138 5.54 -10.93 -0.21
N LYS A 139 4.33 -11.15 -0.75
CA LYS A 139 4.06 -12.27 -1.66
C LYS A 139 4.84 -12.16 -2.97
N ALA A 140 4.87 -10.97 -3.57
CA ALA A 140 5.70 -10.73 -4.75
C ALA A 140 7.20 -10.85 -4.44
N ALA A 141 7.67 -10.35 -3.30
CA ALA A 141 9.07 -10.53 -2.88
C ALA A 141 9.42 -12.02 -2.70
N SER A 142 8.48 -12.82 -2.20
CA SER A 142 8.60 -14.28 -2.10
C SER A 142 8.70 -14.91 -3.49
N ASP A 143 7.78 -14.61 -4.40
CA ASP A 143 7.79 -15.18 -5.75
C ASP A 143 9.05 -14.80 -6.55
N LEU A 144 9.59 -13.60 -6.31
CA LEU A 144 10.83 -13.12 -6.92
C LEU A 144 12.09 -13.57 -6.16
N HIS A 145 11.96 -14.38 -5.11
CA HIS A 145 13.06 -14.91 -4.31
C HIS A 145 14.00 -13.81 -3.77
N LEU A 146 13.44 -12.65 -3.41
CA LEU A 146 14.24 -11.54 -2.90
C LEU A 146 14.76 -11.83 -1.49
N PRO A 147 16.00 -11.42 -1.16
CA PRO A 147 16.49 -11.47 0.22
C PRO A 147 15.75 -10.42 1.06
N PHE A 148 14.60 -10.83 1.60
CA PHE A 148 13.59 -9.91 2.14
C PHE A 148 13.03 -10.45 3.46
N VAL A 149 13.00 -9.58 4.47
CA VAL A 149 12.31 -9.83 5.74
C VAL A 149 11.34 -8.70 6.03
N ALA A 150 10.21 -9.04 6.64
CA ALA A 150 9.20 -8.09 7.06
C ALA A 150 9.16 -7.99 8.58
N ILE A 151 8.81 -6.80 9.10
CA ILE A 151 8.76 -6.50 10.53
C ILE A 151 7.43 -5.79 10.83
N GLY A 152 6.72 -6.28 11.84
CA GLY A 152 5.43 -5.74 12.30
C GLY A 152 5.15 -6.03 13.77
N LEU A 153 3.93 -5.75 14.22
CA LEU A 153 3.45 -6.07 15.57
C LEU A 153 2.49 -7.26 15.54
N LEU A 154 2.52 -8.11 16.57
CA LEU A 154 1.58 -9.21 16.75
C LEU A 154 0.39 -8.76 17.59
N TYR A 155 -0.72 -8.40 16.94
CA TYR A 155 -1.90 -7.92 17.64
C TYR A 155 -2.73 -9.04 18.25
N ARG A 156 -2.96 -8.99 19.57
CA ARG A 156 -3.77 -9.99 20.29
C ARG A 156 -5.22 -10.04 19.84
N GLN A 157 -5.83 -8.88 19.56
CA GLN A 157 -7.22 -8.77 19.09
C GLN A 157 -7.32 -8.52 17.58
N GLY A 158 -6.19 -8.22 16.92
CA GLY A 158 -6.18 -7.77 15.54
C GLY A 158 -6.88 -6.42 15.37
N TYR A 159 -7.69 -6.31 14.31
CA TYR A 159 -8.67 -5.23 14.18
C TYR A 159 -9.99 -5.63 14.87
N PHE A 160 -11.15 -5.35 14.26
CA PHE A 160 -12.43 -5.79 14.80
C PHE A 160 -13.27 -6.57 13.81
N SER A 161 -14.14 -7.41 14.37
CA SER A 161 -15.24 -8.08 13.67
C SER A 161 -16.45 -7.15 13.64
N GLN A 162 -17.03 -7.00 12.46
CA GLN A 162 -18.12 -6.08 12.20
C GLN A 162 -19.43 -6.85 12.05
N THR A 163 -20.45 -6.42 12.77
CA THR A 163 -21.85 -6.77 12.47
C THR A 163 -22.68 -5.50 12.32
N ILE A 164 -23.84 -5.61 11.65
CA ILE A 164 -24.76 -4.50 11.39
C ILE A 164 -26.12 -4.85 11.99
N ASP A 165 -26.60 -4.02 12.91
CA ASP A 165 -27.90 -4.22 13.53
C ASP A 165 -29.08 -3.83 12.60
N SER A 166 -30.31 -4.08 13.04
CA SER A 166 -31.52 -3.77 12.27
C SER A 166 -31.75 -2.27 12.01
N GLN A 167 -31.04 -1.38 12.71
CA GLN A 167 -31.09 0.07 12.50
C GLN A 167 -29.95 0.55 11.59
N GLY A 168 -29.10 -0.36 11.10
CA GLY A 168 -27.95 -0.04 10.28
C GLY A 168 -26.73 0.46 11.06
N ASN A 169 -26.72 0.35 12.40
CA ASN A 169 -25.53 0.73 13.15
C ASN A 169 -24.48 -0.38 13.08
N GLN A 170 -23.23 0.05 12.92
CA GLN A 170 -22.08 -0.83 13.01
C GLN A 170 -21.84 -1.24 14.47
N GLN A 171 -21.80 -2.54 14.72
CA GLN A 171 -21.43 -3.13 16.00
C GLN A 171 -20.01 -3.72 15.89
N VAL A 172 -19.16 -3.35 16.84
CA VAL A 172 -17.73 -3.69 16.87
C VAL A 172 -17.52 -4.78 17.93
N THR A 173 -16.93 -5.90 17.53
CA THR A 173 -16.55 -6.97 18.45
C THR A 173 -15.07 -7.27 18.33
N TYR A 174 -14.37 -7.24 19.46
CA TYR A 174 -12.98 -7.64 19.56
C TYR A 174 -12.89 -9.07 20.10
N THR A 175 -12.08 -9.91 19.46
CA THR A 175 -11.89 -11.30 19.86
C THR A 175 -10.41 -11.53 20.10
N MET A 176 -10.06 -12.02 21.29
CA MET A 176 -8.69 -12.40 21.61
C MET A 176 -8.31 -13.62 20.77
N SER A 177 -7.28 -13.47 19.95
CA SER A 177 -6.67 -14.57 19.22
C SER A 177 -5.82 -15.40 20.16
N ASP A 178 -5.89 -16.72 20.01
CA ASP A 178 -4.86 -17.60 20.56
C ASP A 178 -3.71 -17.68 19.55
N PHE A 179 -2.52 -17.19 19.92
CA PHE A 179 -1.35 -17.21 19.03
C PHE A 179 -0.93 -18.63 18.66
N GLU A 180 -1.30 -19.60 19.48
CA GLU A 180 -1.14 -21.01 19.18
C GLU A 180 -1.97 -21.44 17.96
N ASP A 181 -3.13 -20.84 17.74
CA ASP A 181 -3.98 -21.12 16.57
C ASP A 181 -3.55 -20.33 15.34
N LEU A 182 -2.83 -19.22 15.49
CA LEU A 182 -2.35 -18.41 14.37
C LEU A 182 -1.14 -19.05 13.68
N PRO A 183 -0.93 -18.82 12.36
CA PRO A 183 0.21 -19.33 11.59
C PRO A 183 1.53 -18.60 11.92
N VAL A 184 1.82 -18.48 13.22
CA VAL A 184 3.04 -17.90 13.80
C VAL A 184 3.72 -18.94 14.69
N THR A 185 5.02 -18.80 14.89
CA THR A 185 5.82 -19.60 15.83
C THR A 185 6.76 -18.68 16.61
N PRO A 186 7.05 -18.97 17.89
CA PRO A 186 8.03 -18.18 18.63
C PRO A 186 9.42 -18.41 18.01
N VAL A 187 10.21 -17.34 17.91
CA VAL A 187 11.63 -17.51 17.56
C VAL A 187 12.36 -17.97 18.81
N LEU A 188 13.18 -19.01 18.68
CA LEU A 188 13.86 -19.64 19.81
C LEU A 188 15.39 -19.52 19.70
N HIS A 189 16.05 -19.33 20.84
CA HIS A 189 17.47 -19.56 20.99
C HIS A 189 17.82 -21.05 20.85
N LYS A 190 19.11 -21.36 20.74
CA LYS A 190 19.59 -22.76 20.61
C LYS A 190 19.24 -23.63 21.83
N ASP A 191 19.00 -23.03 22.98
CA ASP A 191 18.61 -23.72 24.22
C ASP A 191 17.09 -23.94 24.35
N GLY A 192 16.30 -23.48 23.36
CA GLY A 192 14.84 -23.58 23.35
C GLY A 192 14.10 -22.44 24.05
N SER A 193 14.80 -21.48 24.65
CA SER A 193 14.17 -20.26 25.20
C SER A 193 13.72 -19.31 24.09
N SER A 194 12.67 -18.51 24.33
CA SER A 194 12.18 -17.55 23.33
C SER A 194 13.14 -16.36 23.21
N VAL A 195 13.39 -15.90 21.98
CA VAL A 195 14.17 -14.68 21.74
C VAL A 195 13.35 -13.47 22.17
N GLN A 196 13.95 -12.66 23.03
CA GLN A 196 13.38 -11.43 23.57
C GLN A 196 14.37 -10.27 23.42
N VAL A 197 13.84 -9.06 23.30
CA VAL A 197 14.61 -7.82 23.33
C VAL A 197 13.98 -6.85 24.32
N GLU A 198 14.79 -5.98 24.92
CA GLU A 198 14.31 -4.93 25.80
C GLU A 198 14.22 -3.61 25.04
N VAL A 199 13.13 -2.88 25.23
CA VAL A 199 12.93 -1.52 24.70
C VAL A 199 12.68 -0.57 25.87
N ALA A 200 13.48 0.49 25.93
CA ALA A 200 13.36 1.50 26.98
C ALA A 200 12.14 2.39 26.68
N LEU A 201 11.25 2.51 27.66
CA LEU A 201 10.19 3.51 27.71
C LEU A 201 10.41 4.38 28.97
N PRO A 202 9.69 5.50 29.14
CA PRO A 202 9.87 6.37 30.30
C PRO A 202 9.80 5.58 31.60
N GLN A 203 10.89 5.62 32.37
CA GLN A 203 11.04 5.01 33.70
C GLN A 203 10.98 3.48 33.75
N ARG A 204 10.95 2.77 32.61
CA ARG A 204 10.81 1.30 32.58
C ARG A 204 11.40 0.64 31.33
N GLN A 205 11.66 -0.65 31.41
CA GLN A 205 12.01 -1.49 30.27
C GLN A 205 10.81 -2.36 29.91
N VAL A 206 10.46 -2.41 28.63
CA VAL A 206 9.44 -3.32 28.11
C VAL A 206 10.13 -4.49 27.43
N THR A 207 9.81 -5.70 27.89
CA THR A 207 10.29 -6.93 27.25
C THR A 207 9.44 -7.23 26.03
N VAL A 208 10.07 -7.50 24.90
CA VAL A 208 9.39 -7.76 23.62
C VAL A 208 9.78 -9.15 23.14
N LYS A 209 8.80 -10.05 22.99
CA LYS A 209 9.01 -11.38 22.44
C LYS A 209 8.92 -11.34 20.91
N ILE A 210 9.81 -12.08 20.25
CA ILE A 210 9.83 -12.19 18.79
C ILE A 210 9.10 -13.46 18.34
N TRP A 211 8.10 -13.27 17.48
CA TRP A 211 7.43 -14.32 16.75
C TRP A 211 7.80 -14.26 15.27
N GLN A 212 7.61 -15.36 14.54
CA GLN A 212 7.82 -15.42 13.09
C GLN A 212 6.65 -16.09 12.38
N ALA A 213 6.34 -15.63 11.17
CA ALA A 213 5.47 -16.28 10.20
C ALA A 213 6.22 -16.47 8.88
N LYS A 214 5.97 -17.60 8.20
CA LYS A 214 6.51 -17.87 6.87
C LYS A 214 5.52 -17.46 5.79
N ILE A 215 5.97 -16.67 4.81
CA ILE A 215 5.18 -16.22 3.65
C ILE A 215 5.91 -16.69 2.40
N GLY A 216 5.65 -17.94 1.99
CA GLY A 216 6.46 -18.59 0.96
C GLY A 216 7.92 -18.64 1.43
N HIS A 217 8.81 -17.90 0.78
CA HIS A 217 10.22 -17.72 1.11
C HIS A 217 10.48 -16.61 2.14
N VAL A 218 9.59 -15.63 2.24
CA VAL A 218 9.79 -14.44 3.09
C VAL A 218 9.47 -14.74 4.55
N MET A 219 10.33 -14.26 5.45
CA MET A 219 10.06 -14.27 6.89
C MET A 219 9.49 -12.95 7.36
N LEU A 220 8.38 -13.02 8.10
CA LEU A 220 7.80 -11.90 8.83
C LEU A 220 8.07 -12.09 10.32
N TYR A 221 8.75 -11.13 10.93
CA TYR A 221 8.97 -11.04 12.36
C TYR A 221 7.92 -10.14 13.00
N LEU A 222 7.29 -10.63 14.06
CA LEU A 222 6.21 -9.94 14.76
C LEU A 222 6.58 -9.74 16.23
N LEU A 223 6.45 -8.51 16.69
CA LEU A 223 6.80 -8.11 18.05
C LEU A 223 5.58 -8.17 18.96
N ASP A 224 5.77 -8.74 20.15
CA ASP A 224 4.70 -9.00 21.12
C ASP A 224 5.11 -8.54 22.52
N THR A 225 4.29 -7.67 23.13
CA THR A 225 4.48 -7.17 24.49
C THR A 225 3.53 -7.82 25.50
N ASP A 226 2.60 -8.69 25.08
CA ASP A 226 1.63 -9.37 25.95
C ASP A 226 2.29 -10.52 26.75
N LEU A 227 3.23 -10.13 27.62
CA LEU A 227 4.06 -11.02 28.41
C LEU A 227 3.79 -10.84 29.91
N PRO A 228 3.80 -11.91 30.74
CA PRO A 228 3.58 -11.82 32.18
C PRO A 228 4.57 -10.93 32.92
N GLU A 229 5.79 -10.77 32.39
CA GLU A 229 6.85 -9.95 32.99
C GLU A 229 6.60 -8.45 32.80
N ASN A 230 5.80 -8.07 31.80
CA ASN A 230 5.43 -6.68 31.52
C ASN A 230 4.24 -6.23 32.37
N SER A 231 4.16 -4.91 32.63
CA SER A 231 3.00 -4.33 33.31
C SER A 231 1.72 -4.53 32.49
N PRO A 232 0.52 -4.55 33.12
CA PRO A 232 -0.74 -4.63 32.38
C PRO A 232 -0.92 -3.56 31.30
N GLN A 233 -0.35 -2.37 31.50
CA GLN A 233 -0.38 -1.28 30.53
C GLN A 233 0.51 -1.59 29.32
N ASP A 234 1.74 -2.06 29.55
CA ASP A 234 2.69 -2.37 28.47
C ASP A 234 2.25 -3.56 27.62
N ARG A 235 1.56 -4.53 28.23
CA ARG A 235 0.93 -5.64 27.51
C ARG A 235 -0.12 -5.18 26.50
N TYR A 236 -0.76 -4.03 26.77
CA TYR A 236 -1.79 -3.48 25.88
C TYR A 236 -1.20 -2.86 24.61
N ILE A 237 0.10 -2.60 24.55
CA ILE A 237 0.77 -2.03 23.37
C ILE A 237 0.51 -2.89 22.13
N THR A 238 0.56 -4.22 22.24
CA THR A 238 0.28 -5.14 21.13
C THR A 238 -1.12 -5.77 21.21
N HIS A 239 -2.10 -5.13 21.85
CA HIS A 239 -3.47 -5.66 21.86
C HIS A 239 -4.22 -5.36 20.55
N ASN A 240 -4.34 -4.09 20.17
CA ASN A 240 -5.25 -3.66 19.11
C ASN A 240 -4.52 -2.89 18.01
N LEU A 241 -4.84 -3.22 16.75
CA LEU A 241 -4.42 -2.45 15.59
C LEU A 241 -5.20 -1.12 15.53
N TYR A 242 -4.48 0.00 15.51
CA TYR A 242 -5.05 1.36 15.53
C TYR A 242 -5.99 1.63 16.72
N GLY A 243 -5.72 0.98 17.87
CA GLY A 243 -6.41 1.25 19.13
C GLY A 243 -5.65 2.23 20.02
N GLY A 244 -6.30 2.69 21.08
CA GLY A 244 -5.70 3.54 22.11
C GLY A 244 -5.68 5.03 21.77
N ASP A 245 -5.00 5.80 22.61
CA ASP A 245 -4.80 7.23 22.47
C ASP A 245 -3.42 7.55 21.86
N ARG A 246 -3.01 8.83 21.87
CA ARG A 246 -1.70 9.25 21.36
C ARG A 246 -0.52 8.64 22.12
N ILE A 247 -0.70 8.30 23.40
CA ILE A 247 0.34 7.68 24.23
C ILE A 247 0.55 6.24 23.77
N MET A 248 -0.55 5.48 23.66
CA MET A 248 -0.49 4.13 23.10
C MET A 248 0.11 4.12 21.70
N ARG A 249 -0.23 5.13 20.88
CA ARG A 249 0.27 5.24 19.51
C ARG A 249 1.78 5.41 19.45
N ILE A 250 2.36 6.34 20.23
CA ILE A 250 3.82 6.52 20.23
C ILE A 250 4.55 5.27 20.78
N GLU A 251 3.99 4.62 21.80
CA GLU A 251 4.56 3.38 22.33
C GLU A 251 4.58 2.27 21.28
N GLN A 252 3.49 2.09 20.52
CA GLN A 252 3.45 1.14 19.39
C GLN A 252 4.49 1.45 18.32
N GLU A 253 4.65 2.73 17.96
CA GLU A 253 5.64 3.15 16.95
C GLU A 253 7.09 2.97 17.45
N ILE A 254 7.35 3.16 18.75
CA ILE A 254 8.65 2.88 19.37
C ILE A 254 8.95 1.38 19.36
N ILE A 255 7.98 0.54 19.77
CA ILE A 255 8.15 -0.92 19.73
C ILE A 255 8.39 -1.39 18.29
N LEU A 256 7.62 -0.90 17.31
CA LEU A 256 7.80 -1.27 15.90
C LEU A 256 9.15 -0.80 15.36
N GLY A 257 9.47 0.48 15.50
CA GLY A 257 10.66 1.09 14.90
C GLY A 257 11.95 0.67 15.62
N MET A 258 12.08 1.00 16.91
CA MET A 258 13.29 0.73 17.69
C MET A 258 13.37 -0.74 18.09
N GLY A 259 12.26 -1.31 18.60
CA GLY A 259 12.20 -2.73 18.96
C GLY A 259 12.42 -3.65 17.76
N GLY A 260 11.96 -3.26 16.57
CA GLY A 260 12.21 -4.02 15.34
C GLY A 260 13.67 -4.01 14.90
N VAL A 261 14.40 -2.89 15.04
CA VAL A 261 15.85 -2.84 14.79
C VAL A 261 16.60 -3.75 15.77
N ARG A 262 16.26 -3.69 17.06
CA ARG A 262 16.85 -4.56 18.10
C ARG A 262 16.56 -6.03 17.84
N ALA A 263 15.34 -6.35 17.41
CA ALA A 263 14.95 -7.72 17.05
C ALA A 263 15.82 -8.25 15.90
N LEU A 264 16.01 -7.48 14.82
CA LEU A 264 16.88 -7.89 13.72
C LEU A 264 18.33 -8.11 14.17
N GLN A 265 18.86 -7.27 15.06
CA GLN A 265 20.19 -7.44 15.65
C GLN A 265 20.30 -8.72 16.47
N ALA A 266 19.32 -9.01 17.33
CA ALA A 266 19.27 -10.23 18.14
C ALA A 266 19.20 -11.50 17.27
N LEU A 267 18.57 -11.41 16.10
CA LEU A 267 18.49 -12.47 15.10
C LEU A 267 19.75 -12.58 14.20
N GLY A 268 20.68 -11.63 14.31
CA GLY A 268 21.88 -11.58 13.47
C GLY A 268 21.61 -11.18 12.01
N ILE A 269 20.44 -10.61 11.72
CA ILE A 269 20.07 -10.15 10.38
C ILE A 269 20.69 -8.76 10.18
N LYS A 270 21.38 -8.58 9.06
CA LYS A 270 22.10 -7.33 8.73
C LYS A 270 21.55 -6.72 7.45
N PRO A 271 20.45 -5.95 7.51
CA PRO A 271 19.86 -5.35 6.33
C PRO A 271 20.80 -4.32 5.70
N THR A 272 20.98 -4.42 4.39
CA THR A 272 21.64 -3.37 3.59
C THR A 272 20.64 -2.30 3.14
N ILE A 273 19.34 -2.64 3.09
CA ILE A 273 18.24 -1.74 2.73
C ILE A 273 17.17 -1.76 3.81
N TRP A 274 16.67 -0.59 4.19
CA TRP A 274 15.62 -0.43 5.18
C TRP A 274 14.43 0.32 4.57
N HIS A 275 13.24 -0.26 4.63
CA HIS A 275 12.04 0.33 4.01
C HIS A 275 10.97 0.62 5.07
N ILE A 276 10.66 1.91 5.22
CA ILE A 276 9.55 2.44 6.01
C ILE A 276 8.29 2.50 5.13
N ASN A 277 7.29 1.68 5.45
CA ASN A 277 5.98 1.75 4.79
C ASN A 277 4.98 2.54 5.64
N GLU A 278 4.79 3.82 5.27
CA GLU A 278 4.14 4.88 6.06
C GLU A 278 4.93 5.27 7.33
N GLY A 279 4.74 6.50 7.82
CA GLY A 279 5.55 7.10 8.90
C GLY A 279 5.62 6.34 10.23
N HIS A 280 4.76 5.34 10.44
CA HIS A 280 4.59 4.59 11.70
C HIS A 280 5.85 3.85 12.18
N ALA A 281 6.80 3.57 11.28
CA ALA A 281 8.04 2.88 11.62
C ALA A 281 9.26 3.82 11.64
N ALA A 282 9.07 5.13 11.52
CA ALA A 282 10.18 6.07 11.32
C ALA A 282 11.16 6.12 12.50
N PHE A 283 10.76 5.74 13.71
CA PHE A 283 11.69 5.62 14.85
C PHE A 283 12.80 4.57 14.67
N MET A 284 12.69 3.67 13.67
CA MET A 284 13.82 2.81 13.29
C MET A 284 15.05 3.63 12.86
N ILE A 285 14.86 4.85 12.32
CA ILE A 285 15.95 5.76 11.96
C ILE A 285 16.73 6.15 13.21
N LEU A 286 16.03 6.50 14.29
CA LEU A 286 16.64 6.93 15.55
C LEU A 286 17.49 5.82 16.16
N GLU A 287 16.94 4.60 16.29
CA GLU A 287 17.70 3.47 16.84
C GLU A 287 18.95 3.14 16.01
N ARG A 288 18.87 3.27 14.68
CA ARG A 288 20.03 3.06 13.80
C ARG A 288 21.09 4.15 13.95
N ILE A 289 20.69 5.41 14.09
CA ILE A 289 21.61 6.52 14.38
C ILE A 289 22.29 6.28 15.73
N HIS A 290 21.53 5.91 16.75
CA HIS A 290 22.05 5.60 18.08
C HIS A 290 23.09 4.48 18.03
N ASN A 291 22.81 3.38 17.31
CA ASN A 291 23.77 2.28 17.15
C ASN A 291 25.11 2.71 16.51
N LEU A 292 25.09 3.64 15.55
CA LEU A 292 26.32 4.17 14.96
C LEU A 292 27.02 5.19 15.87
N ALA A 293 26.25 5.98 16.63
CA ALA A 293 26.80 6.91 17.60
C ALA A 293 27.55 6.18 18.73
N GLN A 294 27.02 5.06 19.21
CA GLN A 294 27.72 4.19 20.17
C GLN A 294 29.02 3.57 19.61
N GLN A 295 29.18 3.52 18.28
CA GLN A 295 30.42 3.12 17.61
C GLN A 295 31.39 4.30 17.40
N GLY A 296 31.06 5.49 17.91
CA GLY A 296 31.91 6.69 17.86
C GLY A 296 31.69 7.59 16.64
N LEU A 297 30.62 7.39 15.87
CA LEU A 297 30.27 8.28 14.76
C LEU A 297 29.48 9.50 15.30
N ASP A 298 29.77 10.71 14.81
CA ASP A 298 28.98 11.88 15.18
C ASP A 298 27.56 11.81 14.58
N PHE A 299 26.61 12.51 15.21
CA PHE A 299 25.20 12.48 14.82
C PHE A 299 24.95 12.82 13.35
N ALA A 300 25.60 13.85 12.81
CA ALA A 300 25.39 14.29 11.43
C ALA A 300 25.88 13.21 10.44
N SER A 301 27.06 12.65 10.67
CA SER A 301 27.59 11.54 9.87
C SER A 301 26.75 10.27 9.99
N ALA A 302 26.24 9.96 11.20
CA ALA A 302 25.37 8.81 11.43
C ALA A 302 24.03 8.96 10.70
N LEU A 303 23.42 10.15 10.73
CA LEU A 303 22.19 10.46 9.99
C LEU A 303 22.40 10.24 8.49
N GLU A 304 23.50 10.72 7.91
CA GLU A 304 23.78 10.53 6.48
C GLU A 304 24.01 9.06 6.13
N SER A 305 24.72 8.30 6.98
CA SER A 305 24.92 6.86 6.77
C SER A 305 23.63 6.05 6.88
N VAL A 306 22.69 6.46 7.74
CA VAL A 306 21.38 5.82 7.91
C VAL A 306 20.44 6.20 6.78
N ALA A 307 20.46 7.45 6.33
CA ALA A 307 19.49 7.95 5.38
C ALA A 307 19.69 7.39 3.97
N VAL A 308 20.94 7.22 3.52
CA VAL A 308 21.24 6.77 2.15
C VAL A 308 20.73 5.39 1.79
N ASN A 309 20.47 4.54 2.78
CA ASN A 309 19.92 3.22 2.58
C ASN A 309 18.54 3.01 3.22
N THR A 310 17.86 4.12 3.52
CA THR A 310 16.47 4.13 3.97
C THR A 310 15.57 4.57 2.82
N VAL A 311 14.54 3.77 2.55
CA VAL A 311 13.47 4.01 1.59
C VAL A 311 12.19 4.33 2.36
N PHE A 312 11.49 5.39 1.97
CA PHE A 312 10.24 5.81 2.58
C PHE A 312 9.11 5.88 1.55
N THR A 313 8.05 5.11 1.80
CA THR A 313 6.81 5.18 1.02
C THR A 313 5.71 5.82 1.86
N THR A 314 5.04 6.85 1.33
CA THR A 314 3.84 7.44 1.94
C THR A 314 2.58 7.03 1.18
N HIS A 315 1.48 6.77 1.90
CA HIS A 315 0.17 6.38 1.36
C HIS A 315 -0.92 7.40 1.64
N THR A 316 -0.54 8.50 2.30
CA THR A 316 -1.46 9.47 2.85
C THR A 316 -1.62 10.68 1.93
N ALA A 317 -2.81 10.83 1.36
CA ALA A 317 -3.15 11.94 0.46
C ALA A 317 -3.67 13.20 1.20
N VAL A 318 -3.73 13.18 2.54
CA VAL A 318 -4.25 14.29 3.37
C VAL A 318 -3.32 14.58 4.54
N PRO A 319 -2.92 15.83 4.81
CA PRO A 319 -2.00 16.14 5.91
C PRO A 319 -2.46 15.63 7.28
N ALA A 320 -3.77 15.64 7.54
CA ALA A 320 -4.35 15.14 8.79
C ALA A 320 -4.21 13.62 9.01
N GLY A 321 -3.77 12.87 8.00
CA GLY A 321 -3.51 11.44 8.10
C GLY A 321 -2.09 11.09 8.57
N HIS A 322 -1.20 12.08 8.68
CA HIS A 322 0.15 11.86 9.22
C HIS A 322 0.12 11.88 10.76
N ASP A 323 0.92 11.01 11.38
CA ASP A 323 1.06 10.97 12.83
C ASP A 323 1.88 12.16 13.33
N HIS A 324 1.36 12.83 14.36
CA HIS A 324 1.97 13.98 15.02
C HIS A 324 1.97 13.79 16.54
N PHE A 325 3.13 14.02 17.16
CA PHE A 325 3.30 13.96 18.61
C PHE A 325 3.70 15.32 19.16
N SER A 326 3.12 15.74 20.29
CA SER A 326 3.48 17.03 20.88
C SER A 326 4.93 17.02 21.37
N ALA A 327 5.54 18.21 21.45
CA ALA A 327 6.90 18.38 21.95
C ALA A 327 7.09 17.86 23.38
N ASP A 328 6.03 17.82 24.20
CA ASP A 328 6.04 17.28 25.57
C ASP A 328 6.04 15.76 25.58
N ILE A 329 5.26 15.13 24.68
CA ILE A 329 5.31 13.67 24.50
C ILE A 329 6.72 13.28 24.04
N MET A 330 7.26 13.95 23.02
CA MET A 330 8.61 13.65 22.53
C MET A 330 9.68 13.83 23.61
N HIS A 331 9.62 14.90 24.40
CA HIS A 331 10.54 15.10 25.51
C HIS A 331 10.43 13.96 26.52
N THR A 332 9.22 13.57 26.90
CA THR A 332 8.99 12.49 27.88
C THR A 332 9.63 11.17 27.44
N TYR A 333 9.53 10.82 26.16
CA TYR A 333 10.01 9.54 25.61
C TYR A 333 11.47 9.54 25.16
N PHE A 334 12.04 10.70 24.78
CA PHE A 334 13.34 10.77 24.12
C PHE A 334 14.37 11.67 24.82
N ASP A 335 14.11 12.15 26.05
CA ASP A 335 15.08 12.99 26.80
C ASP A 335 16.47 12.34 26.94
N ASP A 336 16.50 11.16 27.55
CA ASP A 336 17.73 10.37 27.70
C ASP A 336 18.33 10.01 26.33
N PHE A 337 17.48 9.84 25.31
CA PHE A 337 17.89 9.42 23.98
C PHE A 337 18.72 10.50 23.28
N TYR A 338 18.23 11.75 23.16
CA TYR A 338 19.02 12.78 22.49
C TYR A 338 20.24 13.23 23.31
N HIS A 339 20.19 13.13 24.65
CA HIS A 339 21.38 13.31 25.48
C HIS A 339 22.45 12.25 25.19
N SER A 340 22.06 10.98 24.97
CA SER A 340 22.99 9.92 24.57
C SER A 340 23.63 10.12 23.19
N LEU A 341 23.00 10.94 22.33
CA LEU A 341 23.51 11.31 21.01
C LEU A 341 24.38 12.58 21.03
N ASN A 342 24.55 13.23 22.19
CA ASN A 342 25.21 14.53 22.34
C ASN A 342 24.61 15.64 21.46
N ILE A 343 23.28 15.65 21.29
CA ILE A 343 22.55 16.72 20.57
C ILE A 343 21.56 17.43 21.49
N THR A 344 21.21 18.66 21.14
CA THR A 344 20.21 19.43 21.91
C THR A 344 18.78 18.97 21.59
N ARG A 345 17.83 19.36 22.44
CA ARG A 345 16.39 19.13 22.19
C ARG A 345 15.96 19.77 20.87
N GLU A 346 16.46 20.97 20.55
CA GLU A 346 16.13 21.68 19.32
C GLU A 346 16.65 20.93 18.09
N GLU A 347 17.89 20.41 18.15
CA GLU A 347 18.46 19.58 17.08
C GLU A 347 17.66 18.28 16.88
N PHE A 348 17.21 17.65 17.96
CA PHE A 348 16.35 16.47 17.89
C PHE A 348 14.97 16.80 17.30
N MET A 349 14.30 17.85 17.80
CA MET A 349 12.99 18.26 17.31
C MET A 349 13.03 18.71 15.84
N ALA A 350 14.17 19.23 15.36
CA ALA A 350 14.37 19.56 13.95
C ALA A 350 14.23 18.34 13.01
N LEU A 351 14.45 17.11 13.49
CA LEU A 351 14.22 15.90 12.70
C LEU A 351 12.76 15.68 12.34
N GLY A 352 11.83 16.11 13.21
CA GLY A 352 10.38 15.98 13.00
C GLY A 352 9.71 17.31 12.67
N HIS A 353 10.47 18.36 12.37
CA HIS A 353 9.91 19.69 12.18
C HIS A 353 9.14 19.80 10.85
N ALA A 354 7.95 20.37 10.92
CA ALA A 354 7.18 20.80 9.76
C ALA A 354 6.69 22.24 10.02
N ALA A 355 6.66 23.08 8.97
CA ALA A 355 6.25 24.46 9.12
C ALA A 355 4.82 24.57 9.67
N GLY A 356 4.59 25.57 10.54
CA GLY A 356 3.26 25.85 11.09
C GLY A 356 2.80 24.93 12.23
N SER A 357 3.61 23.98 12.70
CA SER A 357 3.30 23.14 13.87
C SER A 357 4.50 23.00 14.82
N PRO A 358 4.29 23.09 16.16
CA PRO A 358 5.30 22.73 17.14
C PRO A 358 5.38 21.21 17.38
N ASP A 359 4.44 20.44 16.82
CA ASP A 359 4.39 18.98 16.97
C ASP A 359 5.45 18.30 16.09
N PHE A 360 5.98 17.20 16.59
CA PHE A 360 6.89 16.31 15.88
C PHE A 360 6.11 15.48 14.85
N ASN A 361 6.41 15.70 13.57
CA ASN A 361 5.78 15.05 12.44
C ASN A 361 6.58 13.81 12.02
N MET A 362 5.95 12.64 12.05
CA MET A 362 6.59 11.37 11.70
C MET A 362 6.96 11.25 10.22
N THR A 363 6.21 11.89 9.32
CA THR A 363 6.55 12.00 7.90
C THR A 363 7.80 12.86 7.71
N ALA A 364 7.96 13.94 8.49
CA ALA A 364 9.18 14.76 8.45
C ALA A 364 10.41 13.96 8.92
N LEU A 365 10.28 13.19 10.01
CA LEU A 365 11.34 12.28 10.47
C LEU A 365 11.71 11.26 9.38
N ALA A 366 10.70 10.63 8.76
CA ALA A 366 10.93 9.67 7.69
C ALA A 366 11.65 10.31 6.50
N ILE A 367 11.27 11.51 6.07
CA ILE A 367 11.89 12.22 4.94
C ILE A 367 13.32 12.64 5.27
N HIS A 368 13.56 13.28 6.42
CA HIS A 368 14.89 13.74 6.81
C HIS A 368 15.87 12.56 7.04
N GLY A 369 15.35 11.44 7.54
CA GLY A 369 16.10 10.20 7.77
C GLY A 369 16.13 9.22 6.60
N SER A 370 15.74 9.61 5.39
CA SER A 370 15.82 8.78 4.19
C SER A 370 16.27 9.56 2.95
N ARG A 371 16.65 8.85 1.89
CA ARG A 371 17.13 9.44 0.62
C ARG A 371 16.34 8.99 -0.59
N THR A 372 15.26 8.27 -0.36
CA THR A 372 14.39 7.77 -1.40
C THR A 372 12.97 7.83 -0.88
N HIS A 373 12.13 8.60 -1.57
CA HIS A 373 10.79 8.94 -1.12
C HIS A 373 9.81 8.76 -2.27
N ASN A 374 8.70 8.06 -2.04
CA ASN A 374 7.71 7.90 -3.09
C ASN A 374 6.26 7.92 -2.59
N GLY A 375 5.39 8.47 -3.43
CA GLY A 375 3.97 8.20 -3.44
C GLY A 375 3.64 6.88 -4.16
N VAL A 376 2.36 6.52 -4.18
CA VAL A 376 1.88 5.17 -4.55
C VAL A 376 1.05 5.11 -5.83
N SER A 377 0.97 6.25 -6.53
CA SER A 377 0.51 6.44 -7.90
C SER A 377 1.12 7.73 -8.42
N LYS A 378 1.05 8.00 -9.73
CA LYS A 378 1.57 9.24 -10.31
C LYS A 378 0.94 10.49 -9.69
N ILE A 379 -0.40 10.55 -9.62
CA ILE A 379 -1.14 11.68 -9.03
C ILE A 379 -0.74 11.86 -7.56
N HIS A 380 -0.62 10.75 -6.83
CA HIS A 380 -0.22 10.83 -5.43
C HIS A 380 1.22 11.27 -5.23
N GLY A 381 2.14 10.95 -6.14
CA GLY A 381 3.50 11.50 -6.11
C GLY A 381 3.47 13.03 -6.11
N ASP A 382 2.68 13.64 -7.01
CA ASP A 382 2.52 15.09 -7.11
C ASP A 382 1.84 15.68 -5.85
N VAL A 383 0.84 14.98 -5.30
CA VAL A 383 0.15 15.38 -4.06
C VAL A 383 1.11 15.31 -2.87
N SER A 384 1.85 14.22 -2.70
CA SER A 384 2.84 14.06 -1.63
C SER A 384 3.94 15.11 -1.74
N ALA A 385 4.45 15.38 -2.95
CA ALA A 385 5.40 16.45 -3.19
C ALA A 385 4.85 17.82 -2.76
N SER A 386 3.56 18.08 -2.99
CA SER A 386 2.90 19.32 -2.59
C SER A 386 2.65 19.41 -1.08
N ILE A 387 2.21 18.32 -0.43
CA ILE A 387 2.01 18.25 1.02
C ILE A 387 3.33 18.47 1.77
N CYS A 388 4.43 17.95 1.22
CA CYS A 388 5.76 18.07 1.82
C CYS A 388 6.55 19.30 1.34
N ARG A 389 5.91 20.25 0.65
CA ARG A 389 6.55 21.48 0.13
C ARG A 389 7.38 22.20 1.20
N ASP A 390 6.87 22.28 2.42
CA ASP A 390 7.53 23.02 3.50
C ASP A 390 8.85 22.39 3.99
N LEU A 391 9.12 21.13 3.62
CA LEU A 391 10.42 20.48 3.87
C LEU A 391 11.50 20.92 2.86
N TRP A 392 11.09 21.50 1.73
CA TRP A 392 11.98 22.09 0.72
C TRP A 392 11.42 23.46 0.28
N PRO A 393 11.37 24.48 1.15
CA PRO A 393 10.62 25.71 0.92
C PRO A 393 11.11 26.56 -0.25
N GLN A 394 12.34 26.32 -0.73
CA GLN A 394 12.93 27.03 -1.87
C GLN A 394 12.86 26.23 -3.19
N ILE A 395 12.29 25.03 -3.14
CA ILE A 395 12.16 24.11 -4.29
C ILE A 395 10.68 23.92 -4.57
N GLU A 396 10.28 24.09 -5.82
CA GLU A 396 8.89 23.81 -6.21
C GLU A 396 8.59 22.30 -6.09
N PRO A 397 7.35 21.91 -5.73
CA PRO A 397 7.00 20.51 -5.56
C PRO A 397 7.37 19.61 -6.73
N GLU A 398 7.24 20.08 -7.97
CA GLU A 398 7.55 19.29 -9.17
C GLU A 398 9.03 18.91 -9.32
N GLU A 399 9.92 19.56 -8.57
CA GLU A 399 11.37 19.32 -8.60
C GLU A 399 11.92 18.77 -7.28
N ASN A 400 11.09 18.63 -6.25
CA ASN A 400 11.55 18.09 -4.98
C ASN A 400 11.85 16.57 -5.10
N PRO A 401 12.56 15.98 -4.13
CA PRO A 401 12.99 14.58 -4.21
C PRO A 401 11.87 13.51 -4.22
N ILE A 402 10.61 13.87 -4.01
CA ILE A 402 9.50 12.90 -3.93
C ILE A 402 9.12 12.45 -5.34
N THR A 403 9.07 11.12 -5.53
CA THR A 403 8.63 10.49 -6.79
C THR A 403 7.44 9.56 -6.56
N TYR A 404 7.23 8.55 -7.41
CA TYR A 404 6.19 7.55 -7.24
C TYR A 404 6.62 6.15 -7.71
N ILE A 405 6.03 5.14 -7.07
CA ILE A 405 5.90 3.79 -7.61
C ILE A 405 4.42 3.42 -7.53
N THR A 406 3.80 3.19 -8.68
CA THR A 406 2.39 2.80 -8.74
C THR A 406 2.18 1.43 -8.10
N ASN A 407 1.27 1.34 -7.14
CA ASN A 407 0.90 0.09 -6.49
C ASN A 407 0.50 -1.02 -7.48
N GLY A 408 0.64 -2.27 -7.04
CA GLY A 408 0.18 -3.45 -7.77
C GLY A 408 -0.50 -4.44 -6.82
N VAL A 409 -1.15 -5.44 -7.39
CA VAL A 409 -1.87 -6.49 -6.67
C VAL A 409 -1.28 -7.85 -6.96
N HIS A 410 -1.30 -8.73 -5.96
CA HIS A 410 -0.76 -10.07 -6.12
C HIS A 410 -1.74 -10.94 -6.93
N VAL A 411 -1.44 -11.11 -8.22
CA VAL A 411 -2.33 -11.78 -9.19
C VAL A 411 -2.74 -13.18 -8.72
N PRO A 412 -1.84 -14.07 -8.25
CA PRO A 412 -2.25 -15.39 -7.74
C PRO A 412 -3.23 -15.35 -6.55
N THR A 413 -3.21 -14.28 -5.72
CA THR A 413 -4.16 -14.12 -4.61
C THR A 413 -5.56 -13.74 -5.10
N PHE A 414 -5.66 -12.85 -6.08
CA PHE A 414 -6.93 -12.20 -6.44
C PHE A 414 -7.55 -12.67 -7.75
N LEU A 415 -6.76 -13.24 -8.67
CA LEU A 415 -7.29 -13.84 -9.89
C LEU A 415 -8.11 -15.09 -9.53
N ALA A 416 -9.32 -15.19 -10.12
CA ALA A 416 -10.16 -16.36 -9.92
C ALA A 416 -9.57 -17.64 -10.54
N GLN A 417 -9.90 -18.80 -9.97
CA GLN A 417 -9.34 -20.08 -10.45
C GLN A 417 -9.83 -20.38 -11.86
N GLU A 418 -11.08 -20.04 -12.13
CA GLU A 418 -11.74 -20.21 -13.42
C GLU A 418 -11.05 -19.41 -14.52
N TRP A 419 -10.46 -18.24 -14.17
CA TRP A 419 -9.61 -17.49 -15.08
C TRP A 419 -8.27 -18.17 -15.29
N SER A 420 -7.60 -18.59 -14.21
CA SER A 420 -6.34 -19.35 -14.31
C SER A 420 -6.49 -20.60 -15.18
N ASP A 421 -7.56 -21.38 -15.00
CA ASP A 421 -7.87 -22.59 -15.77
C ASP A 421 -8.19 -22.28 -17.24
N LEU A 422 -8.81 -21.12 -17.51
CA LEU A 422 -9.05 -20.68 -18.87
C LEU A 422 -7.74 -20.23 -19.54
N PHE A 423 -6.90 -19.48 -18.83
CA PHE A 423 -5.60 -19.04 -19.32
C PHE A 423 -4.66 -20.21 -19.55
N ASP A 424 -4.62 -21.21 -18.66
CA ASP A 424 -3.82 -22.43 -18.87
C ASP A 424 -4.21 -23.16 -20.15
N ARG A 425 -5.50 -23.19 -20.50
CA ARG A 425 -6.00 -23.83 -21.71
C ARG A 425 -5.78 -23.02 -22.99
N TYR A 426 -5.91 -21.70 -22.94
CA TYR A 426 -5.92 -20.84 -24.13
C TYR A 426 -4.63 -20.07 -24.36
N LEU A 427 -3.93 -19.68 -23.30
CA LEU A 427 -2.69 -18.94 -23.35
C LEU A 427 -1.47 -19.82 -23.07
N GLY A 428 -1.66 -21.01 -22.48
CA GLY A 428 -0.58 -21.89 -22.05
C GLY A 428 -0.07 -21.56 -20.65
N HIS A 429 0.63 -22.50 -20.01
CA HIS A 429 1.07 -22.33 -18.61
C HIS A 429 2.08 -21.19 -18.41
N GLU A 430 2.75 -20.74 -19.48
CA GLU A 430 3.74 -19.67 -19.44
C GLU A 430 3.18 -18.29 -19.09
N TRP A 431 1.85 -18.08 -19.08
CA TRP A 431 1.26 -16.77 -18.75
C TRP A 431 1.72 -16.24 -17.38
N ARG A 432 2.01 -17.13 -16.43
CA ARG A 432 2.55 -16.78 -15.11
C ARG A 432 3.91 -16.11 -15.20
N ASN A 433 4.72 -16.43 -16.22
CA ASN A 433 6.04 -15.82 -16.45
C ASN A 433 5.96 -14.57 -17.35
N LYS A 434 4.77 -14.28 -17.87
CA LYS A 434 4.48 -13.15 -18.78
C LYS A 434 3.60 -12.09 -18.13
N MET A 435 3.51 -12.07 -16.80
CA MET A 435 2.64 -11.14 -16.06
C MET A 435 2.88 -9.67 -16.42
N CYS A 436 4.13 -9.26 -16.67
CA CYS A 436 4.48 -7.88 -17.02
C CYS A 436 4.51 -7.59 -18.54
N ASP A 437 4.18 -8.57 -19.38
CA ASP A 437 4.29 -8.47 -20.84
C ASP A 437 2.96 -8.02 -21.46
N THR A 438 2.85 -6.73 -21.76
CA THR A 438 1.62 -6.14 -22.32
C THR A 438 1.24 -6.76 -23.67
N GLU A 439 2.20 -7.13 -24.50
CA GLU A 439 1.93 -7.74 -25.81
C GLU A 439 1.36 -9.15 -25.63
N TYR A 440 1.93 -9.93 -24.71
CA TYR A 440 1.42 -11.26 -24.37
C TYR A 440 -0.06 -11.24 -23.93
N TRP A 441 -0.46 -10.25 -23.14
CA TRP A 441 -1.85 -10.16 -22.67
C TRP A 441 -2.86 -9.85 -23.77
N SER A 442 -2.44 -9.36 -24.94
CA SER A 442 -3.32 -9.15 -26.09
C SER A 442 -4.02 -10.44 -26.57
N HIS A 443 -3.45 -11.61 -26.27
CA HIS A 443 -4.04 -12.91 -26.59
C HIS A 443 -5.37 -13.20 -25.88
N ILE A 444 -5.73 -12.45 -24.82
CA ILE A 444 -7.07 -12.55 -24.21
C ILE A 444 -8.17 -12.25 -25.24
N ASP A 445 -7.91 -11.39 -26.23
CA ASP A 445 -8.90 -11.04 -27.25
C ASP A 445 -9.33 -12.28 -28.07
N ALA A 446 -8.42 -13.23 -28.27
CA ALA A 446 -8.66 -14.48 -29.00
C ALA A 446 -9.53 -15.50 -28.24
N ILE A 447 -9.74 -15.33 -26.93
CA ILE A 447 -10.62 -16.20 -26.15
C ILE A 447 -12.06 -16.06 -26.66
N PRO A 448 -12.78 -17.13 -27.03
CA PRO A 448 -14.16 -17.02 -27.50
C PRO A 448 -15.09 -16.33 -26.49
N ASP A 449 -15.87 -15.34 -26.94
CA ASP A 449 -16.69 -14.49 -26.07
C ASP A 449 -17.66 -15.27 -25.17
N HIS A 450 -18.26 -16.35 -25.67
CA HIS A 450 -19.20 -17.17 -24.91
C HIS A 450 -18.52 -17.90 -23.73
N LEU A 451 -17.24 -18.27 -23.87
CA LEU A 451 -16.47 -18.88 -22.78
C LEU A 451 -16.07 -17.82 -21.75
N PHE A 452 -15.63 -16.64 -22.21
CA PHE A 452 -15.33 -15.52 -21.34
C PHE A 452 -16.55 -15.13 -20.51
N TRP A 453 -17.71 -14.98 -21.16
CA TRP A 453 -18.98 -14.71 -20.50
C TRP A 453 -19.36 -15.81 -19.51
N SER A 454 -19.21 -17.09 -19.89
CA SER A 454 -19.50 -18.22 -19.01
C SER A 454 -18.67 -18.19 -17.72
N VAL A 455 -17.37 -17.87 -17.81
CA VAL A 455 -16.52 -17.70 -16.61
C VAL A 455 -17.05 -16.56 -15.74
N ARG A 456 -17.36 -15.39 -16.31
CA ARG A 456 -17.95 -14.26 -15.57
C ARG A 456 -19.23 -14.65 -14.83
N GLN A 457 -20.14 -15.38 -15.49
CA GLN A 457 -21.39 -15.84 -14.87
C GLN A 457 -21.15 -16.87 -13.77
N SER A 458 -20.17 -17.77 -13.93
CA SER A 458 -19.78 -18.73 -12.88
C SER A 458 -19.25 -18.02 -11.63
N LEU A 459 -18.36 -17.04 -11.79
CA LEU A 459 -17.80 -16.26 -10.67
C LEU A 459 -18.89 -15.49 -9.92
N LYS A 460 -19.84 -14.93 -10.67
CA LYS A 460 -20.98 -14.21 -10.11
C LYS A 460 -21.96 -15.12 -9.36
N SER A 461 -22.23 -16.31 -9.89
CA SER A 461 -22.99 -17.35 -9.19
C SER A 461 -22.34 -17.71 -7.84
N GLN A 462 -21.02 -17.92 -7.82
CA GLN A 462 -20.28 -18.20 -6.58
C GLN A 462 -20.33 -17.05 -5.58
N MET A 463 -20.23 -15.81 -6.06
CA MET A 463 -20.40 -14.62 -5.23
C MET A 463 -21.81 -14.58 -4.60
N PHE A 464 -22.86 -14.86 -5.39
CA PHE A 464 -24.23 -14.91 -4.91
C PHE A 464 -24.47 -15.99 -3.85
N HIS A 465 -23.88 -17.18 -3.99
CA HIS A 465 -23.91 -18.19 -2.92
C HIS A 465 -23.34 -17.65 -1.60
N GLY A 466 -22.19 -16.99 -1.66
CA GLY A 466 -21.55 -16.40 -0.47
C GLY A 466 -22.36 -15.25 0.15
N ILE A 467 -22.98 -14.41 -0.69
CA ILE A 467 -23.84 -13.31 -0.24
C ILE A 467 -25.11 -13.85 0.43
N ARG A 468 -25.76 -14.85 -0.16
CA ARG A 468 -26.96 -15.47 0.43
C ARG A 468 -26.68 -16.00 1.83
N SER A 469 -25.58 -16.73 2.03
CA SER A 469 -25.18 -17.25 3.35
C SER A 469 -25.06 -16.12 4.37
N ARG A 470 -24.31 -15.06 4.05
CA ARG A 470 -24.08 -13.93 4.95
C ARG A 470 -25.35 -13.14 5.26
N VAL A 471 -26.18 -12.88 4.25
CA VAL A 471 -27.46 -12.15 4.45
C VAL A 471 -28.42 -12.99 5.29
N THR A 472 -28.45 -14.32 5.12
CA THR A 472 -29.23 -15.23 5.97
C THR A 472 -28.79 -15.16 7.42
N GLU A 473 -27.49 -15.22 7.70
CA GLU A 473 -26.93 -15.10 9.06
C GLU A 473 -27.24 -13.73 9.68
N GLN A 474 -27.03 -12.65 8.92
CA GLN A 474 -27.32 -11.28 9.34
C GLN A 474 -28.82 -11.08 9.64
N ASN A 475 -29.71 -11.58 8.78
CA ASN A 475 -31.15 -11.51 8.97
C ASN A 475 -31.60 -12.29 10.22
N ALA A 476 -31.07 -13.51 10.41
CA ALA A 476 -31.37 -14.33 11.58
C ALA A 476 -30.91 -13.64 12.88
N ARG A 477 -29.70 -13.08 12.90
CA ARG A 477 -29.16 -12.32 14.04
C ARG A 477 -30.02 -11.09 14.37
N ASN A 478 -30.54 -10.42 13.34
CA ASN A 478 -31.43 -9.27 13.46
C ASN A 478 -32.91 -9.66 13.69
N ARG A 479 -33.22 -10.94 13.92
CA ARG A 479 -34.57 -11.47 14.16
C ARG A 479 -35.56 -11.20 13.02
N GLY A 480 -35.08 -11.11 11.78
CA GLY A 480 -35.94 -10.99 10.60
C GLY A 480 -36.67 -12.29 10.28
N SER A 481 -37.87 -12.19 9.69
CA SER A 481 -38.66 -13.35 9.28
C SER A 481 -38.13 -14.01 8.00
N GLU A 482 -38.53 -15.25 7.73
CA GLU A 482 -38.22 -15.92 6.45
C GLU A 482 -38.78 -15.14 5.26
N ALA A 483 -40.00 -14.61 5.37
CA ALA A 483 -40.59 -13.78 4.31
C ALA A 483 -39.80 -12.49 4.04
N HIS A 484 -39.12 -11.93 5.05
CA HIS A 484 -38.20 -10.80 4.85
C HIS A 484 -36.93 -11.24 4.13
N LEU A 485 -36.37 -12.39 4.52
CA LEU A 485 -35.21 -12.98 3.84
C LEU A 485 -35.49 -13.25 2.36
N ASP A 486 -36.66 -13.79 2.01
CA ASP A 486 -37.06 -14.04 0.63
C ASP A 486 -37.09 -12.76 -0.21
N ARG A 487 -37.55 -11.64 0.37
CA ARG A 487 -37.53 -10.33 -0.31
C ARG A 487 -36.11 -9.82 -0.51
N LEU A 488 -35.26 -9.89 0.50
CA LEU A 488 -33.86 -9.47 0.41
C LEU A 488 -33.07 -10.26 -0.64
N LEU A 489 -33.35 -11.57 -0.75
CA LEU A 489 -32.62 -12.46 -1.64
C LEU A 489 -33.25 -12.62 -3.03
N LYS A 490 -34.34 -11.90 -3.32
CA LYS A 490 -35.11 -12.01 -4.56
C LYS A 490 -34.26 -11.90 -5.83
N PHE A 491 -33.30 -10.99 -5.84
CA PHE A 491 -32.45 -10.70 -7.00
C PHE A 491 -31.06 -11.37 -6.92
N VAL A 492 -30.76 -12.04 -5.81
CA VAL A 492 -29.50 -12.77 -5.62
C VAL A 492 -29.73 -14.23 -6.00
N ASP A 493 -29.87 -14.51 -7.30
CA ASP A 493 -30.12 -15.84 -7.85
C ASP A 493 -28.82 -16.46 -8.41
N PRO A 494 -28.19 -17.44 -7.70
CA PRO A 494 -26.99 -18.11 -8.20
C PRO A 494 -27.24 -18.99 -9.42
N ILE A 495 -28.48 -19.40 -9.69
CA ILE A 495 -28.85 -20.25 -10.83
C ILE A 495 -28.91 -19.39 -12.10
N ASN A 496 -29.46 -18.17 -12.00
CA ASN A 496 -29.55 -17.21 -13.10
C ASN A 496 -28.86 -15.87 -12.76
N PRO A 497 -27.52 -15.82 -12.75
CA PRO A 497 -26.76 -14.63 -12.32
C PRO A 497 -26.74 -13.46 -13.33
N ASN A 498 -27.74 -13.34 -14.20
CA ASN A 498 -27.77 -12.39 -15.34
C ASN A 498 -28.17 -10.95 -14.96
N ILE A 499 -28.41 -10.65 -13.69
CA ILE A 499 -28.75 -9.28 -13.24
C ILE A 499 -27.50 -8.40 -13.17
N LEU A 500 -27.49 -7.23 -13.80
CA LEU A 500 -26.35 -6.30 -13.70
C LEU A 500 -26.08 -5.96 -12.23
N THR A 501 -24.86 -6.26 -11.77
CA THR A 501 -24.46 -6.14 -10.38
C THR A 501 -23.29 -5.17 -10.22
N LEU A 502 -23.51 -4.12 -9.44
CA LEU A 502 -22.53 -3.07 -9.15
C LEU A 502 -22.02 -3.27 -7.73
N GLY A 503 -20.70 -3.30 -7.56
CA GLY A 503 -20.04 -3.46 -6.27
C GLY A 503 -19.37 -2.19 -5.79
N PHE A 504 -19.51 -1.90 -4.50
CA PHE A 504 -18.68 -0.97 -3.75
C PHE A 504 -18.23 -1.64 -2.46
N ALA A 505 -16.93 -1.96 -2.31
CA ALA A 505 -16.45 -2.47 -1.02
C ALA A 505 -15.08 -1.95 -0.58
N ARG A 506 -15.08 -1.04 0.40
CA ARG A 506 -13.89 -0.30 0.89
C ARG A 506 -14.13 0.17 2.34
N ARG A 507 -13.11 0.73 3.00
CA ARG A 507 -13.32 1.47 4.25
C ARG A 507 -14.34 2.59 4.00
N PHE A 508 -15.34 2.70 4.87
CA PHE A 508 -16.28 3.83 4.85
C PHE A 508 -15.60 5.03 5.49
N ALA A 509 -15.31 6.03 4.65
CA ALA A 509 -14.76 7.33 5.01
C ALA A 509 -15.40 8.38 4.10
N THR A 510 -15.51 9.62 4.57
CA THR A 510 -16.22 10.71 3.87
C THR A 510 -15.69 10.96 2.46
N TYR A 511 -14.37 10.95 2.28
CA TYR A 511 -13.74 11.19 0.97
C TYR A 511 -13.95 10.07 -0.05
N LYS A 512 -14.32 8.84 0.37
CA LYS A 512 -14.59 7.72 -0.56
C LYS A 512 -15.98 7.83 -1.22
N ARG A 513 -16.86 8.69 -0.69
CA ARG A 513 -18.22 9.00 -1.14
C ARG A 513 -19.04 7.79 -1.60
N ALA A 514 -19.12 6.78 -0.74
CA ALA A 514 -20.00 5.62 -0.97
C ALA A 514 -21.46 6.04 -1.21
N ALA A 515 -21.89 7.14 -0.60
CA ALA A 515 -23.24 7.68 -0.73
C ALA A 515 -23.47 8.59 -1.96
N LEU A 516 -22.46 8.83 -2.82
CA LEU A 516 -22.60 9.71 -4.00
C LEU A 516 -23.76 9.27 -4.92
N LEU A 517 -24.01 7.96 -5.00
CA LEU A 517 -25.09 7.39 -5.80
C LEU A 517 -26.49 7.75 -5.27
N PHE A 518 -26.60 8.29 -4.05
CA PHE A 518 -27.86 8.64 -3.40
C PHE A 518 -28.14 10.15 -3.37
N GLU A 519 -27.37 10.96 -4.09
CA GLU A 519 -27.61 12.40 -4.18
C GLU A 519 -28.93 12.72 -4.91
N ASN A 520 -29.33 11.90 -5.89
CA ASN A 520 -30.63 11.99 -6.56
C ASN A 520 -31.34 10.63 -6.60
N LEU A 521 -32.14 10.36 -5.56
CA LEU A 521 -32.90 9.11 -5.46
C LEU A 521 -33.94 8.95 -6.58
N ASP A 522 -34.53 10.03 -7.08
CA ASP A 522 -35.52 9.95 -8.16
C ASP A 522 -34.92 9.48 -9.48
N TRP A 523 -33.69 9.94 -9.79
CA TRP A 523 -32.97 9.43 -10.95
C TRP A 523 -32.50 8.00 -10.72
N LEU A 524 -31.96 7.69 -9.54
CA LEU A 524 -31.55 6.33 -9.19
C LEU A 524 -32.70 5.32 -9.33
N ARG A 525 -33.92 5.68 -8.91
CA ARG A 525 -35.13 4.86 -9.07
C ARG A 525 -35.38 4.49 -10.54
N LYS A 526 -35.23 5.43 -11.47
CA LYS A 526 -35.43 5.17 -12.90
C LYS A 526 -34.43 4.14 -13.45
N ILE A 527 -33.21 4.12 -12.91
CA ILE A 527 -32.15 3.20 -13.33
C ILE A 527 -32.37 1.81 -12.71
N ILE A 528 -32.59 1.74 -11.40
CA ILE A 528 -32.59 0.47 -10.65
C ILE A 528 -33.92 -0.29 -10.78
N LEU A 529 -35.04 0.43 -10.93
CA LEU A 529 -36.39 -0.16 -10.95
C LEU A 529 -36.87 -0.54 -12.36
N ASP A 530 -36.04 -0.38 -13.38
CA ASP A 530 -36.32 -0.88 -14.72
C ASP A 530 -36.56 -2.41 -14.65
N GLN A 531 -37.75 -2.84 -15.10
CA GLN A 531 -38.16 -4.24 -15.03
C GLN A 531 -37.46 -5.11 -16.08
N GLU A 532 -37.10 -4.52 -17.23
CA GLU A 532 -36.41 -5.22 -18.31
C GLU A 532 -34.89 -5.21 -18.09
N ARG A 533 -34.38 -4.19 -17.40
CA ARG A 533 -32.95 -3.98 -17.15
C ARG A 533 -32.65 -3.77 -15.66
N PRO A 534 -32.93 -4.78 -14.80
CA PRO A 534 -32.81 -4.61 -13.36
C PRO A 534 -31.35 -4.43 -12.92
N VAL A 535 -31.11 -3.65 -11.86
CA VAL A 535 -29.78 -3.43 -11.32
C VAL A 535 -29.73 -3.85 -9.85
N LEU A 536 -28.66 -4.55 -9.45
CA LEU A 536 -28.35 -4.92 -8.07
C LEU A 536 -27.13 -4.14 -7.59
N LEU A 537 -27.24 -3.49 -6.43
CA LEU A 537 -26.16 -2.80 -5.76
C LEU A 537 -25.70 -3.59 -4.54
N ILE A 538 -24.39 -3.79 -4.41
CA ILE A 538 -23.78 -4.45 -3.25
C ILE A 538 -22.77 -3.50 -2.61
N PHE A 539 -23.00 -3.16 -1.35
CA PHE A 539 -22.10 -2.39 -0.49
C PHE A 539 -21.50 -3.30 0.58
N ALA A 540 -20.20 -3.14 0.85
CA ALA A 540 -19.55 -3.77 1.98
C ALA A 540 -18.39 -2.90 2.50
N GLY A 541 -18.02 -3.04 3.77
CA GLY A 541 -16.93 -2.25 4.31
C GLY A 541 -17.09 -1.94 5.78
N LYS A 542 -16.01 -1.45 6.40
CA LYS A 542 -15.95 -1.08 7.81
C LYS A 542 -15.69 0.42 7.95
N ALA A 543 -16.30 1.06 8.93
CA ALA A 543 -15.91 2.40 9.40
C ALA A 543 -15.03 2.28 10.64
N HIS A 544 -14.05 3.17 10.81
CA HIS A 544 -13.26 3.17 12.03
C HIS A 544 -14.16 3.46 13.25
N PRO A 545 -13.95 2.85 14.44
CA PRO A 545 -14.83 3.05 15.59
C PRO A 545 -14.91 4.50 16.07
N ALA A 546 -13.83 5.27 15.86
CA ALA A 546 -13.77 6.71 16.14
C ALA A 546 -14.23 7.61 14.97
N ASP A 547 -14.55 7.05 13.79
CA ASP A 547 -14.98 7.79 12.60
C ASP A 547 -16.52 7.80 12.51
N THR A 548 -17.14 8.66 13.33
CA THR A 548 -18.60 8.85 13.34
C THR A 548 -19.17 9.18 11.95
N PRO A 549 -18.58 10.10 11.16
CA PRO A 549 -19.06 10.36 9.81
C PRO A 549 -19.03 9.13 8.89
N GLY A 550 -18.00 8.29 8.98
CA GLY A 550 -17.94 7.01 8.26
C GLY A 550 -19.06 6.04 8.67
N GLN A 551 -19.39 5.98 9.97
CA GLN A 551 -20.51 5.17 10.47
C GLN A 551 -21.87 5.72 9.99
N ASP A 552 -22.02 7.04 9.91
CA ASP A 552 -23.23 7.68 9.39
C ASP A 552 -23.50 7.33 7.93
N VAL A 553 -22.45 7.17 7.12
CA VAL A 553 -22.57 6.68 5.74
C VAL A 553 -23.13 5.24 5.72
N ILE A 554 -22.66 4.35 6.59
CA ILE A 554 -23.20 2.98 6.72
C ILE A 554 -24.68 3.02 7.09
N ARG A 555 -25.05 3.86 8.08
CA ARG A 555 -26.44 4.05 8.51
C ARG A 555 -27.32 4.57 7.38
N ARG A 556 -26.86 5.59 6.63
CA ARG A 556 -27.59 6.15 5.47
C ARG A 556 -27.80 5.10 4.38
N ILE A 557 -26.78 4.30 4.05
CA ILE A 557 -26.90 3.20 3.08
C ILE A 557 -27.94 2.19 3.56
N SER A 558 -27.88 1.77 4.82
CA SER A 558 -28.84 0.85 5.41
C SER A 558 -30.26 1.40 5.35
N GLN A 559 -30.49 2.65 5.74
CA GLN A 559 -31.82 3.29 5.69
C GLN A 559 -32.41 3.29 4.27
N ILE A 560 -31.58 3.59 3.27
CA ILE A 560 -32.01 3.56 1.86
C ILE A 560 -32.30 2.12 1.41
N ALA A 561 -31.48 1.14 1.83
CA ALA A 561 -31.70 -0.28 1.54
C ALA A 561 -33.05 -0.81 2.04
N HIS A 562 -33.56 -0.25 3.14
CA HIS A 562 -34.82 -0.64 3.77
C HIS A 562 -36.04 0.06 3.17
N LEU A 563 -35.87 1.01 2.23
CA LEU A 563 -37.01 1.59 1.51
C LEU A 563 -37.67 0.49 0.65
N PRO A 564 -39.02 0.39 0.63
CA PRO A 564 -39.73 -0.69 -0.05
C PRO A 564 -39.35 -0.86 -1.53
N GLU A 565 -39.00 0.22 -2.22
CA GLU A 565 -38.58 0.17 -3.62
C GLU A 565 -37.15 -0.40 -3.82
N PHE A 566 -36.27 -0.28 -2.82
CA PHE A 566 -34.87 -0.72 -2.89
C PHE A 566 -34.62 -2.07 -2.18
N GLU A 567 -35.60 -2.58 -1.43
CA GLU A 567 -35.52 -3.87 -0.73
C GLU A 567 -35.15 -4.99 -1.72
N GLY A 568 -34.06 -5.71 -1.41
CA GLY A 568 -33.51 -6.79 -2.25
C GLY A 568 -32.74 -6.33 -3.49
N ARG A 569 -32.71 -5.03 -3.81
CA ARG A 569 -31.92 -4.45 -4.91
C ARG A 569 -30.70 -3.69 -4.42
N LEU A 570 -30.68 -3.29 -3.15
CA LEU A 570 -29.53 -2.69 -2.48
C LEU A 570 -29.21 -3.55 -1.26
N LEU A 571 -28.02 -4.13 -1.25
CA LEU A 571 -27.56 -5.00 -0.16
C LEU A 571 -26.35 -4.40 0.53
N LEU A 572 -26.41 -4.29 1.86
CA LEU A 572 -25.29 -3.93 2.71
C LEU A 572 -24.79 -5.17 3.45
N ILE A 573 -23.62 -5.66 3.04
CA ILE A 573 -23.03 -6.91 3.53
C ILE A 573 -22.03 -6.60 4.65
N GLU A 574 -22.24 -7.22 5.81
CA GLU A 574 -21.36 -7.07 6.97
C GLU A 574 -20.08 -7.91 6.88
N GLY A 575 -19.12 -7.61 7.76
CA GLY A 575 -17.95 -8.48 7.96
C GLY A 575 -16.97 -8.47 6.80
N TYR A 576 -16.76 -7.32 6.15
CA TYR A 576 -15.83 -7.23 5.02
C TYR A 576 -14.39 -7.61 5.41
N ASP A 577 -13.89 -8.67 4.79
CA ASP A 577 -12.56 -9.26 4.99
C ASP A 577 -11.96 -9.69 3.63
N LEU A 578 -10.74 -10.22 3.64
CA LEU A 578 -10.07 -10.71 2.43
C LEU A 578 -10.87 -11.82 1.72
N ARG A 579 -11.62 -12.65 2.44
CA ARG A 579 -12.47 -13.71 1.84
C ARG A 579 -13.61 -13.11 1.03
N LEU A 580 -14.37 -12.19 1.61
CA LEU A 580 -15.44 -11.47 0.92
C LEU A 580 -14.87 -10.65 -0.24
N ALA A 581 -13.74 -9.96 -0.03
CA ALA A 581 -13.08 -9.20 -1.07
C ALA A 581 -12.78 -10.04 -2.32
N ARG A 582 -12.17 -11.23 -2.17
CA ARG A 582 -11.88 -12.14 -3.30
C ARG A 582 -13.13 -12.56 -4.06
N ARG A 583 -14.28 -12.71 -3.39
CA ARG A 583 -15.57 -13.02 -4.04
C ARG A 583 -16.18 -11.82 -4.75
N LEU A 584 -16.18 -10.64 -4.12
CA LEU A 584 -16.78 -9.44 -4.69
C LEU A 584 -16.02 -8.96 -5.93
N VAL A 585 -14.69 -8.79 -5.84
CA VAL A 585 -13.89 -8.29 -6.97
C VAL A 585 -13.93 -9.22 -8.18
N ALA A 586 -14.12 -10.53 -7.96
CA ALA A 586 -14.29 -11.49 -9.03
C ALA A 586 -15.71 -11.52 -9.61
N GLY A 587 -16.74 -11.36 -8.77
CA GLY A 587 -18.14 -11.65 -9.15
C GLY A 587 -18.97 -10.45 -9.63
N VAL A 588 -18.70 -9.22 -9.20
CA VAL A 588 -19.49 -8.05 -9.64
C VAL A 588 -19.19 -7.69 -11.08
N ASP A 589 -20.15 -7.17 -11.85
CA ASP A 589 -19.93 -6.77 -13.24
C ASP A 589 -19.24 -5.40 -13.34
N VAL A 590 -19.63 -4.47 -12.46
CA VAL A 590 -19.06 -3.12 -12.38
C VAL A 590 -18.53 -2.86 -10.99
N TRP A 591 -17.31 -2.36 -10.90
CA TRP A 591 -16.70 -1.92 -9.64
C TRP A 591 -16.71 -0.40 -9.55
N LEU A 592 -17.38 0.14 -8.51
CA LEU A 592 -17.51 1.57 -8.29
C LEU A 592 -16.38 2.12 -7.40
N ASN A 593 -15.77 3.22 -7.81
CA ASN A 593 -14.86 4.00 -6.98
C ASN A 593 -15.15 5.51 -7.16
N ASN A 594 -15.68 6.15 -6.12
CA ASN A 594 -16.12 7.55 -6.20
C ASN A 594 -15.31 8.49 -5.27
N PRO A 595 -13.97 8.38 -5.18
CA PRO A 595 -13.21 9.22 -4.27
C PRO A 595 -13.30 10.69 -4.66
N ILE A 596 -13.21 11.59 -3.69
CA ILE A 596 -12.93 13.01 -3.94
C ILE A 596 -11.51 13.10 -4.52
N TYR A 597 -11.36 13.71 -5.68
CA TYR A 597 -10.04 14.00 -6.25
C TYR A 597 -9.35 15.16 -5.50
N PRO A 598 -8.04 15.11 -5.21
CA PRO A 598 -7.10 14.00 -5.42
C PRO A 598 -6.82 13.21 -4.11
N LEU A 599 -7.86 12.83 -3.37
CA LEU A 599 -7.75 12.24 -2.02
C LEU A 599 -7.60 10.71 -2.04
N GLU A 600 -7.69 10.06 -3.20
CA GLU A 600 -7.32 8.66 -3.36
C GLU A 600 -5.85 8.51 -3.77
N ALA A 601 -5.01 8.10 -2.82
CA ALA A 601 -3.59 7.88 -3.10
C ALA A 601 -3.32 6.85 -4.22
N SER A 602 -4.10 5.78 -4.28
CA SER A 602 -3.98 4.76 -5.32
C SER A 602 -5.32 4.06 -5.51
N GLY A 603 -5.53 2.87 -4.94
CA GLY A 603 -6.82 2.18 -4.95
C GLY A 603 -6.76 0.75 -5.50
N THR A 604 -6.18 -0.17 -4.73
CA THR A 604 -5.93 -1.56 -5.19
C THR A 604 -7.18 -2.40 -5.43
N SER A 605 -8.34 -2.03 -4.89
CA SER A 605 -9.59 -2.79 -5.09
C SER A 605 -10.08 -2.78 -6.54
N GLY A 606 -9.94 -1.63 -7.24
CA GLY A 606 -10.32 -1.54 -8.65
C GLY A 606 -9.38 -2.33 -9.57
N MET A 607 -8.08 -2.40 -9.21
CA MET A 607 -7.11 -3.27 -9.87
C MET A 607 -7.51 -4.75 -9.76
N LYS A 608 -7.90 -5.20 -8.56
CA LYS A 608 -8.36 -6.59 -8.31
C LYS A 608 -9.62 -6.94 -9.08
N ALA A 609 -10.53 -5.98 -9.23
CA ALA A 609 -11.73 -6.16 -10.04
C ALA A 609 -11.39 -6.26 -11.54
N GLY A 610 -10.53 -5.35 -12.02
CA GLY A 610 -10.09 -5.30 -13.41
C GLY A 610 -9.40 -6.58 -13.88
N ILE A 611 -8.50 -7.16 -13.08
CA ILE A 611 -7.83 -8.42 -13.45
C ILE A 611 -8.80 -9.62 -13.50
N ASN A 612 -10.01 -9.50 -12.94
CA ASN A 612 -11.05 -10.53 -13.03
C ASN A 612 -12.07 -10.24 -14.14
N GLY A 613 -11.88 -9.20 -14.97
CA GLY A 613 -12.81 -8.82 -16.03
C GLY A 613 -14.06 -8.10 -15.53
N ALA A 614 -14.07 -7.59 -14.30
CA ALA A 614 -15.05 -6.62 -13.85
C ALA A 614 -14.64 -5.23 -14.37
N ILE A 615 -15.61 -4.46 -14.85
CA ILE A 615 -15.34 -3.17 -15.49
C ILE A 615 -15.39 -2.07 -14.43
N ASN A 616 -14.43 -1.15 -14.43
CA ASN A 616 -14.40 -0.06 -13.47
C ASN A 616 -15.23 1.13 -13.97
N LEU A 617 -15.99 1.73 -13.04
CA LEU A 617 -16.61 3.04 -13.19
C LEU A 617 -16.12 3.90 -12.03
N SER A 618 -15.26 4.87 -12.32
CA SER A 618 -14.54 5.59 -11.28
C SER A 618 -14.27 7.04 -11.64
N VAL A 619 -14.14 7.88 -10.62
CA VAL A 619 -13.51 9.20 -10.77
C VAL A 619 -12.06 9.02 -11.22
N LEU A 620 -11.56 9.90 -12.10
CA LEU A 620 -10.16 9.92 -12.55
C LEU A 620 -9.23 10.42 -11.44
N ASP A 621 -9.00 9.56 -10.46
CA ASP A 621 -8.12 9.81 -9.32
C ASP A 621 -7.26 8.56 -9.02
N GLY A 622 -6.18 8.74 -8.28
CA GLY A 622 -5.26 7.70 -7.85
C GLY A 622 -4.85 6.77 -9.00
N TRP A 623 -5.14 5.48 -8.84
CA TRP A 623 -4.81 4.46 -9.84
C TRP A 623 -5.58 4.60 -11.15
N TRP A 624 -6.82 5.10 -11.13
CA TRP A 624 -7.67 5.14 -12.32
C TRP A 624 -7.27 6.27 -13.26
N GLY A 625 -6.75 7.38 -12.70
CA GLY A 625 -6.22 8.50 -13.48
C GLY A 625 -5.09 8.12 -14.43
N GLU A 626 -4.31 7.08 -14.12
CA GLU A 626 -3.26 6.56 -15.01
C GLU A 626 -3.63 5.25 -15.72
N GLY A 627 -4.67 4.54 -15.24
CA GLY A 627 -5.10 3.24 -15.75
C GLY A 627 -6.17 3.29 -16.83
N TYR A 628 -6.97 4.36 -16.88
CA TYR A 628 -8.05 4.52 -17.85
C TYR A 628 -7.51 4.83 -19.25
N ASP A 629 -7.92 4.06 -20.26
CA ASP A 629 -7.48 4.22 -21.66
C ASP A 629 -8.62 4.64 -22.62
N GLY A 630 -9.84 4.85 -22.10
CA GLY A 630 -11.02 5.16 -22.91
C GLY A 630 -11.78 3.95 -23.44
N GLN A 631 -11.23 2.75 -23.33
CA GLN A 631 -11.80 1.50 -23.86
C GLN A 631 -11.96 0.41 -22.77
N ASN A 632 -11.35 0.60 -21.61
CA ASN A 632 -11.26 -0.40 -20.53
C ASN A 632 -12.24 -0.18 -19.34
N GLY A 633 -13.15 0.78 -19.47
CA GLY A 633 -14.20 1.09 -18.49
C GLY A 633 -14.77 2.48 -18.67
N TRP A 634 -15.16 3.11 -17.56
CA TRP A 634 -15.75 4.44 -17.56
C TRP A 634 -15.10 5.37 -16.54
N ALA A 635 -15.09 6.65 -16.88
CA ALA A 635 -14.42 7.69 -16.13
C ALA A 635 -15.36 8.86 -15.83
N ILE A 636 -15.43 9.24 -14.56
CA ILE A 636 -16.01 10.52 -14.13
C ILE A 636 -14.86 11.52 -14.07
N LYS A 637 -14.96 12.59 -14.85
CA LYS A 637 -13.96 13.67 -14.81
C LYS A 637 -14.15 14.44 -13.50
N PRO A 638 -13.09 14.62 -12.70
CA PRO A 638 -13.20 15.41 -11.48
C PRO A 638 -13.57 16.85 -11.83
N GLY A 639 -14.36 17.48 -10.96
CA GLY A 639 -14.55 18.93 -10.99
C GLY A 639 -13.25 19.68 -10.70
N PRO A 640 -13.20 21.01 -10.96
CA PRO A 640 -12.09 21.86 -10.52
C PRO A 640 -11.81 21.72 -9.02
N GLU A 641 -10.55 21.75 -8.61
CA GLU A 641 -10.15 21.56 -7.20
C GLU A 641 -10.72 22.64 -6.25
N ASP A 642 -10.94 23.85 -6.76
CA ASP A 642 -11.52 24.99 -6.04
C ASP A 642 -13.06 24.99 -6.02
N MET A 643 -13.69 24.01 -6.66
CA MET A 643 -15.15 23.88 -6.69
C MET A 643 -15.70 23.53 -5.30
N ALA A 644 -16.75 24.23 -4.88
CA ALA A 644 -17.45 23.95 -3.62
C ALA A 644 -17.94 22.49 -3.58
N GLY A 645 -17.71 21.81 -2.46
CA GLY A 645 -17.95 20.36 -2.33
C GLY A 645 -19.37 19.90 -2.70
N MET A 646 -20.41 20.67 -2.33
CA MET A 646 -21.80 20.35 -2.71
C MET A 646 -22.02 20.41 -4.22
N LEU A 647 -21.47 21.43 -4.90
CA LEU A 647 -21.61 21.57 -6.35
C LEU A 647 -20.83 20.48 -7.08
N ARG A 648 -19.62 20.16 -6.61
CA ARG A 648 -18.82 19.04 -7.12
C ARG A 648 -19.60 17.73 -7.01
N ASP A 649 -20.16 17.42 -5.85
CA ASP A 649 -20.89 16.17 -5.65
C ASP A 649 -22.17 16.11 -6.51
N GLN A 650 -22.83 17.24 -6.78
CA GLN A 650 -23.96 17.32 -7.73
C GLN A 650 -23.54 17.05 -9.17
N GLU A 651 -22.47 17.68 -9.66
CA GLU A 651 -22.00 17.50 -11.04
C GLU A 651 -21.44 16.08 -11.26
N GLU A 652 -20.66 15.57 -10.30
CA GLU A 652 -20.07 14.24 -10.42
C GLU A 652 -21.11 13.12 -10.22
N SER A 653 -22.12 13.31 -9.37
CA SER A 653 -23.26 12.37 -9.27
C SER A 653 -24.11 12.40 -10.54
N ARG A 654 -24.33 13.56 -11.15
CA ARG A 654 -24.99 13.67 -12.46
C ARG A 654 -24.24 12.89 -13.54
N ALA A 655 -22.93 13.09 -13.65
CA ALA A 655 -22.10 12.34 -14.60
C ALA A 655 -22.18 10.82 -14.33
N LEU A 656 -22.17 10.40 -13.06
CA LEU A 656 -22.37 9.00 -12.67
C LEU A 656 -23.72 8.46 -13.16
N TYR A 657 -24.82 9.20 -12.98
CA TYR A 657 -26.14 8.78 -13.45
C TYR A 657 -26.23 8.73 -14.98
N GLU A 658 -25.69 9.72 -15.69
CA GLU A 658 -25.65 9.75 -17.16
C GLU A 658 -24.87 8.53 -17.71
N ILE A 659 -23.70 8.22 -17.14
CA ILE A 659 -22.94 7.04 -17.53
C ILE A 659 -23.72 5.74 -17.24
N LEU A 660 -24.33 5.61 -16.06
CA LEU A 660 -25.11 4.43 -15.71
C LEU A 660 -26.31 4.23 -16.65
N GLN A 661 -27.09 5.28 -16.87
CA GLN A 661 -28.32 5.26 -17.65
C GLN A 661 -28.06 5.07 -19.15
N ASP A 662 -27.10 5.80 -19.71
CA ASP A 662 -26.94 5.93 -21.16
C ASP A 662 -25.88 4.97 -21.71
N GLN A 663 -24.97 4.47 -20.86
CA GLN A 663 -23.86 3.62 -21.29
C GLN A 663 -23.87 2.25 -20.60
N VAL A 664 -23.75 2.19 -19.27
CA VAL A 664 -23.52 0.93 -18.54
C VAL A 664 -24.71 -0.01 -18.67
N VAL A 665 -25.90 0.43 -18.26
CA VAL A 665 -27.12 -0.41 -18.25
C VAL A 665 -27.50 -0.86 -19.67
N PRO A 666 -27.56 0.04 -20.68
CA PRO A 666 -27.85 -0.38 -22.05
C PRO A 666 -26.80 -1.34 -22.61
N LEU A 667 -25.50 -1.10 -22.36
CA LEU A 667 -24.43 -1.96 -22.88
C LEU A 667 -24.52 -3.39 -22.33
N TYR A 668 -24.79 -3.54 -21.04
CA TYR A 668 -24.90 -4.86 -20.40
C TYR A 668 -26.09 -5.65 -20.96
N TYR A 669 -27.26 -5.00 -21.03
CA TYR A 669 -28.53 -5.60 -21.44
C TYR A 669 -28.76 -5.65 -22.94
N ASN A 670 -27.79 -5.22 -23.76
CA ASN A 670 -27.84 -5.37 -25.22
C ASN A 670 -27.61 -6.83 -25.64
N TYR A 671 -28.46 -7.72 -25.14
CA TYR A 671 -28.45 -9.14 -25.44
C TYR A 671 -28.93 -9.35 -26.88
N GLY A 672 -28.01 -9.75 -27.74
CA GLY A 672 -28.37 -10.30 -29.05
C GLY A 672 -28.88 -11.74 -28.92
N LYS A 673 -28.95 -12.43 -30.06
CA LYS A 673 -29.29 -13.87 -30.12
C LYS A 673 -28.33 -14.78 -29.36
N LEU A 674 -27.17 -14.27 -28.93
CA LEU A 674 -26.11 -15.00 -28.25
C LEU A 674 -26.30 -15.11 -26.73
N GLY A 675 -27.27 -14.39 -26.13
CA GLY A 675 -27.52 -14.42 -24.69
C GLY A 675 -26.54 -13.60 -23.83
N TYR A 676 -25.67 -12.81 -24.46
CA TYR A 676 -24.78 -11.83 -23.83
C TYR A 676 -24.53 -10.65 -24.78
N SER A 677 -23.99 -9.55 -24.27
CA SER A 677 -23.58 -8.38 -25.06
C SER A 677 -22.12 -8.52 -25.54
N PRO A 678 -21.85 -8.62 -26.86
CA PRO A 678 -20.49 -8.73 -27.37
C PRO A 678 -19.64 -7.50 -27.04
N ALA A 679 -20.24 -6.31 -27.06
CA ALA A 679 -19.56 -5.08 -26.73
C ALA A 679 -19.18 -5.00 -25.23
N TRP A 680 -20.00 -5.57 -24.35
CA TRP A 680 -19.66 -5.73 -22.93
C TRP A 680 -18.45 -6.66 -22.75
N VAL A 681 -18.48 -7.84 -23.39
CA VAL A 681 -17.38 -8.82 -23.31
C VAL A 681 -16.08 -8.21 -23.85
N LYS A 682 -16.15 -7.47 -24.96
CA LYS A 682 -15.01 -6.74 -25.52
C LYS A 682 -14.40 -5.74 -24.52
N MET A 683 -15.24 -4.93 -23.86
CA MET A 683 -14.76 -3.98 -22.85
C MET A 683 -14.18 -4.69 -21.62
N ALA A 684 -14.79 -5.79 -21.17
CA ALA A 684 -14.29 -6.61 -20.06
C ALA A 684 -12.91 -7.24 -20.38
N LYS A 685 -12.73 -7.76 -21.59
CA LYS A 685 -11.43 -8.23 -22.09
C LYS A 685 -10.40 -7.11 -22.11
N GLN A 686 -10.75 -5.94 -22.67
CA GLN A 686 -9.87 -4.76 -22.68
C GLN A 686 -9.47 -4.33 -21.26
N SER A 687 -10.38 -4.44 -20.30
CA SER A 687 -10.09 -4.21 -18.88
C SER A 687 -8.99 -5.13 -18.36
N MET A 688 -9.07 -6.44 -18.60
CA MET A 688 -8.03 -7.38 -18.20
C MET A 688 -6.69 -7.11 -18.91
N MET A 689 -6.72 -6.92 -20.24
CA MET A 689 -5.52 -6.73 -21.06
C MET A 689 -4.73 -5.48 -20.70
N SER A 690 -5.43 -4.38 -20.39
CA SER A 690 -4.79 -3.10 -20.04
C SER A 690 -4.34 -3.04 -18.57
N LEU A 691 -5.09 -3.67 -17.65
CA LEU A 691 -4.87 -3.49 -16.21
C LEU A 691 -3.97 -4.56 -15.59
N LEU A 692 -4.01 -5.81 -16.08
CA LEU A 692 -3.23 -6.91 -15.50
C LEU A 692 -1.70 -6.69 -15.61
N PRO A 693 -1.12 -6.42 -16.80
CA PRO A 693 0.31 -6.15 -16.90
C PRO A 693 0.74 -4.87 -16.19
N ARG A 694 -0.16 -3.89 -16.08
CA ARG A 694 0.13 -2.60 -15.43
C ARG A 694 0.10 -2.69 -13.91
N TYR A 695 -0.85 -3.40 -13.33
CA TYR A 695 -1.13 -3.35 -11.88
C TYR A 695 -0.86 -4.68 -11.15
N ASN A 696 0.10 -5.48 -11.61
CA ASN A 696 0.59 -6.62 -10.83
C ASN A 696 1.70 -6.22 -9.84
N SER A 697 1.78 -6.91 -8.70
CA SER A 697 2.76 -6.59 -7.65
C SER A 697 4.20 -7.01 -8.00
N ILE A 698 4.42 -7.95 -8.93
CA ILE A 698 5.75 -8.30 -9.42
C ILE A 698 6.40 -7.09 -10.10
N ARG A 699 5.69 -6.41 -11.00
CA ARG A 699 6.11 -5.15 -11.64
C ARG A 699 6.42 -4.09 -10.59
N MET A 700 5.53 -3.91 -9.61
CA MET A 700 5.71 -2.94 -8.53
C MET A 700 7.01 -3.22 -7.75
N VAL A 701 7.23 -4.46 -7.29
CA VAL A 701 8.42 -4.82 -6.51
C VAL A 701 9.70 -4.74 -7.35
N ASP A 702 9.65 -5.13 -8.62
CA ASP A 702 10.78 -4.97 -9.55
C ASP A 702 11.16 -3.49 -9.75
N GLU A 703 10.18 -2.58 -9.81
CA GLU A 703 10.46 -1.14 -9.79
C GLU A 703 11.13 -0.68 -8.49
N TYR A 704 10.69 -1.17 -7.32
CA TYR A 704 11.37 -0.88 -6.05
C TYR A 704 12.81 -1.38 -6.08
N VAL A 705 13.05 -2.61 -6.59
CA VAL A 705 14.41 -3.18 -6.70
C VAL A 705 15.30 -2.29 -7.56
N LYS A 706 14.84 -1.94 -8.78
CA LYS A 706 15.62 -1.20 -9.77
C LYS A 706 15.84 0.26 -9.38
N LYS A 707 14.78 0.94 -8.94
CA LYS A 707 14.82 2.39 -8.69
C LYS A 707 15.36 2.71 -7.31
N PHE A 708 15.09 1.88 -6.30
CA PHE A 708 15.30 2.24 -4.89
C PHE A 708 16.24 1.28 -4.14
N TYR A 709 15.95 -0.03 -4.09
CA TYR A 709 16.70 -0.96 -3.25
C TYR A 709 18.14 -1.15 -3.72
N ARG A 710 18.38 -1.35 -5.02
CA ARG A 710 19.74 -1.47 -5.55
C ARG A 710 20.55 -0.19 -5.31
N PRO A 711 20.09 1.02 -5.69
CA PRO A 711 20.80 2.25 -5.37
C PRO A 711 21.05 2.45 -3.87
N ALA A 712 20.07 2.14 -3.02
CA ALA A 712 20.22 2.21 -1.57
C ALA A 712 21.32 1.27 -1.05
N SER A 713 21.42 0.04 -1.57
CA SER A 713 22.49 -0.89 -1.19
C SER A 713 23.87 -0.46 -1.68
N ASP A 714 23.96 0.00 -2.93
CA ASP A 714 25.20 0.51 -3.50
C ASP A 714 25.72 1.70 -2.67
N LYS A 715 24.82 2.61 -2.26
CA LYS A 715 25.14 3.74 -1.39
C LYS A 715 25.48 3.30 0.04
N ASN A 716 24.80 2.31 0.60
CA ASN A 716 25.18 1.72 1.89
C ASN A 716 26.64 1.25 1.87
N THR A 717 27.03 0.51 0.82
CA THR A 717 28.40 0.02 0.64
C THR A 717 29.40 1.19 0.57
N LEU A 718 29.08 2.23 -0.19
CA LEU A 718 29.91 3.44 -0.32
C LEU A 718 30.07 4.19 1.01
N TYR A 719 28.98 4.40 1.75
CA TYR A 719 28.97 5.24 2.96
C TYR A 719 29.52 4.55 4.19
N THR A 720 29.47 3.22 4.25
CA THR A 720 30.01 2.42 5.36
C THR A 720 31.49 2.07 5.19
N ALA A 721 32.03 2.21 3.97
CA ALA A 721 33.43 1.95 3.67
C ALA A 721 34.40 2.90 4.40
N ASN A 722 35.65 2.42 4.60
CA ASN A 722 36.76 3.20 5.15
C ASN A 722 36.39 3.98 6.42
N ALA A 723 35.77 3.31 7.40
CA ALA A 723 35.32 3.91 8.66
C ALA A 723 34.43 5.15 8.48
N PHE A 724 33.45 5.03 7.58
CA PHE A 724 32.43 6.04 7.29
C PHE A 724 32.98 7.35 6.70
N SER A 725 34.09 7.28 5.96
CA SER A 725 34.76 8.46 5.39
C SER A 725 33.86 9.33 4.50
N GLU A 726 33.07 8.72 3.62
CA GLU A 726 32.16 9.44 2.72
C GLU A 726 30.98 10.07 3.47
N ALA A 727 30.45 9.38 4.50
CA ALA A 727 29.39 9.92 5.37
C ALA A 727 29.88 11.17 6.13
N LYS A 728 31.11 11.12 6.68
CA LYS A 728 31.76 12.27 7.32
C LYS A 728 31.99 13.42 6.34
N ARG A 729 32.44 13.12 5.12
CA ARG A 729 32.68 14.13 4.08
C ARG A 729 31.39 14.86 3.71
N ILE A 730 30.31 14.13 3.43
CA ILE A 730 29.04 14.78 3.06
C ILE A 730 28.41 15.53 4.24
N ALA A 731 28.49 15.00 5.46
CA ALA A 731 27.97 15.70 6.64
C ALA A 731 28.69 17.04 6.86
N ALA A 732 30.03 17.05 6.83
CA ALA A 732 30.82 18.28 6.94
C ALA A 732 30.52 19.26 5.81
N TRP A 733 30.38 18.76 4.57
CA TRP A 733 30.01 19.57 3.42
C TRP A 733 28.62 20.20 3.59
N LYS A 734 27.60 19.43 3.99
CA LYS A 734 26.23 19.95 4.21
C LYS A 734 26.19 21.05 5.26
N THR A 735 26.94 20.89 6.35
CA THR A 735 27.06 21.92 7.39
C THR A 735 27.73 23.18 6.85
N LYS A 736 28.84 23.05 6.11
CA LYS A 736 29.51 24.17 5.43
C LYS A 736 28.53 24.94 4.53
N ILE A 737 27.79 24.23 3.69
CA ILE A 737 26.81 24.83 2.77
C ILE A 737 25.72 25.58 3.53
N ARG A 738 25.06 24.95 4.51
CA ARG A 738 23.96 25.58 5.27
C ARG A 738 24.39 26.86 5.98
N ASN A 739 25.61 26.90 6.53
CA ASN A 739 26.14 28.07 7.20
C ASN A 739 26.47 29.21 6.24
N ALA A 740 26.90 28.91 5.01
CA ALA A 740 27.29 29.92 4.03
C ALA A 740 26.14 30.38 3.12
N TRP A 741 25.10 29.56 2.93
CA TRP A 741 24.11 29.73 1.85
C TRP A 741 23.37 31.08 1.89
N HIS A 742 23.05 31.57 3.09
CA HIS A 742 22.33 32.84 3.26
C HIS A 742 23.11 34.06 2.72
N GLY A 743 24.42 33.94 2.49
CA GLY A 743 25.27 34.99 1.94
C GLY A 743 25.47 34.91 0.43
N ILE A 744 24.88 33.92 -0.26
CA ILE A 744 25.03 33.76 -1.70
C ILE A 744 24.17 34.79 -2.43
N THR A 745 24.76 35.48 -3.41
CA THR A 745 24.04 36.41 -4.28
C THR A 745 24.47 36.25 -5.72
N LEU A 746 23.51 36.42 -6.63
CA LEU A 746 23.72 36.38 -8.07
C LEU A 746 23.53 37.78 -8.65
N ARG A 747 24.31 38.12 -9.68
CA ARG A 747 24.16 39.36 -10.44
C ARG A 747 24.45 39.10 -11.91
N ARG A 748 23.50 39.47 -12.78
CA ARG A 748 23.73 39.42 -14.23
C ARG A 748 24.70 40.53 -14.64
N LEU A 749 25.66 40.21 -15.49
CA LEU A 749 26.64 41.16 -16.03
C LEU A 749 26.34 41.57 -17.47
N ASP A 750 25.68 40.71 -18.25
CA ASP A 750 25.27 41.02 -19.61
C ASP A 750 23.94 41.78 -19.65
N VAL A 751 23.74 42.55 -20.72
CA VAL A 751 22.48 43.25 -20.98
C VAL A 751 21.49 42.27 -21.61
N PRO A 752 20.28 42.09 -21.04
CA PRO A 752 19.26 41.24 -21.63
C PRO A 752 18.92 41.66 -23.06
N CYS A 753 19.11 40.75 -24.01
CA CYS A 753 18.72 40.97 -25.40
C CYS A 753 17.21 40.71 -25.57
N GLU A 754 16.48 41.66 -26.13
CA GLU A 754 15.02 41.52 -26.34
C GLU A 754 14.66 40.66 -27.55
N ARG A 755 15.52 40.65 -28.58
CA ARG A 755 15.26 39.98 -29.86
C ARG A 755 16.55 39.46 -30.48
N ILE A 756 16.51 38.21 -30.91
CA ILE A 756 17.55 37.58 -31.71
C ILE A 756 16.93 36.93 -32.95
N CYS A 757 17.71 36.77 -34.01
CA CYS A 757 17.35 35.92 -35.15
C CYS A 757 17.58 34.44 -34.83
N PHE A 758 16.87 33.57 -35.55
CA PHE A 758 17.09 32.12 -35.43
C PHE A 758 18.55 31.78 -35.76
N ASN A 759 19.16 30.85 -35.01
CA ASN A 759 20.59 30.48 -35.03
C ASN A 759 21.58 31.52 -34.46
N GLU A 760 21.12 32.64 -33.91
CA GLU A 760 22.00 33.52 -33.14
C GLU A 760 22.30 32.94 -31.75
N THR A 761 23.53 33.15 -31.28
CA THR A 761 24.00 32.65 -29.98
C THR A 761 23.97 33.77 -28.95
N LEU A 762 23.33 33.53 -27.83
CA LEU A 762 23.34 34.41 -26.66
C LEU A 762 24.50 34.01 -25.75
N ASN A 763 25.22 35.01 -25.22
CA ASN A 763 26.24 34.81 -24.21
C ASN A 763 25.78 35.40 -22.88
N PHE A 764 25.40 34.53 -21.95
CA PHE A 764 24.97 34.92 -20.61
C PHE A 764 26.19 34.98 -19.69
N LYS A 765 26.26 36.04 -18.86
CA LYS A 765 27.33 36.23 -17.88
C LYS A 765 26.74 36.55 -16.52
N VAL A 766 27.09 35.75 -15.52
CA VAL A 766 26.62 35.90 -14.15
C VAL A 766 27.82 36.01 -13.22
N ALA A 767 27.84 37.03 -12.38
CA ALA A 767 28.73 37.11 -11.22
C ALA A 767 28.01 36.52 -10.00
N ALA A 768 28.70 35.67 -9.26
CA ALA A 768 28.19 35.08 -8.02
C ALA A 768 29.14 35.39 -6.86
N LYS A 769 28.59 35.91 -5.76
CA LYS A 769 29.29 35.95 -4.47
C LYS A 769 28.95 34.67 -3.73
N LEU A 770 29.95 33.84 -3.47
CA LEU A 770 29.75 32.49 -2.95
C LEU A 770 29.97 32.37 -1.43
N ASN A 771 30.26 33.47 -0.73
CA ASN A 771 30.41 33.52 0.73
C ASN A 771 31.34 32.42 1.29
N ASN A 772 32.58 32.35 0.77
CA ASN A 772 33.59 31.34 1.10
C ASN A 772 33.31 29.90 0.61
N LEU A 773 32.29 29.68 -0.23
CA LEU A 773 32.11 28.43 -0.96
C LEU A 773 32.96 28.39 -2.24
N SER A 774 33.32 27.18 -2.66
CA SER A 774 34.00 26.96 -3.94
C SER A 774 33.00 27.05 -5.09
N PRO A 775 33.41 27.49 -6.30
CA PRO A 775 32.60 27.33 -7.51
C PRO A 775 32.11 25.90 -7.77
N GLU A 776 32.85 24.90 -7.29
CA GLU A 776 32.47 23.48 -7.42
C GLU A 776 31.32 23.07 -6.48
N ASP A 777 31.09 23.84 -5.41
CA ASP A 777 30.04 23.58 -4.42
C ASP A 777 28.65 23.99 -4.94
N VAL A 778 28.56 24.69 -6.09
CA VAL A 778 27.33 25.34 -6.58
C VAL A 778 27.15 25.09 -8.08
N ILE A 779 25.92 24.78 -8.49
CA ILE A 779 25.52 24.85 -9.90
C ILE A 779 24.73 26.13 -10.11
N ILE A 780 25.13 26.91 -11.12
CA ILE A 780 24.31 27.98 -11.68
C ILE A 780 23.73 27.48 -13.00
N GLU A 781 22.42 27.61 -13.19
CA GLU A 781 21.76 27.19 -14.42
C GLU A 781 20.75 28.21 -14.93
N LEU A 782 20.51 28.16 -16.24
CA LEU A 782 19.48 28.88 -16.94
C LEU A 782 18.37 27.90 -17.34
N LEU A 783 17.15 28.23 -16.95
CA LEU A 783 15.93 27.53 -17.32
C LEU A 783 15.30 28.33 -18.45
N ILE A 784 15.02 27.73 -19.61
CA ILE A 784 14.32 28.43 -20.71
C ILE A 784 13.21 27.58 -21.30
N CYS A 785 12.05 28.19 -21.56
CA CYS A 785 10.95 27.55 -22.27
C CYS A 785 10.26 28.53 -23.23
N ARG A 786 9.31 28.00 -24.03
CA ARG A 786 8.36 28.84 -24.76
C ARG A 786 7.33 29.38 -23.76
N GLN A 787 7.06 30.69 -23.85
CA GLN A 787 6.03 31.28 -22.99
C GLN A 787 4.65 30.73 -23.37
N PHE A 788 3.95 30.16 -22.39
CA PHE A 788 2.56 29.72 -22.50
C PHE A 788 1.65 30.57 -21.58
N LYS A 789 0.33 30.40 -21.65
CA LYS A 789 -0.60 31.07 -20.71
C LYS A 789 -0.38 30.63 -19.26
N THR A 790 0.11 29.40 -19.07
CA THR A 790 0.45 28.82 -17.77
C THR A 790 1.71 27.99 -17.99
N THR A 791 2.84 28.48 -17.50
CA THR A 791 4.12 27.80 -17.67
C THR A 791 4.44 27.01 -16.40
N ARG A 792 4.59 25.69 -16.51
CA ARG A 792 5.09 24.82 -15.43
C ARG A 792 6.58 24.53 -15.62
N LEU A 793 7.30 24.28 -14.52
CA LEU A 793 8.76 24.10 -14.53
C LEU A 793 9.25 22.94 -15.40
N TYR A 794 8.50 21.84 -15.50
CA TYR A 794 8.87 20.72 -16.38
C TYR A 794 8.92 21.08 -17.88
N ASN A 795 8.39 22.24 -18.30
CA ASN A 795 8.49 22.71 -19.69
C ASN A 795 9.83 23.40 -19.99
N PHE A 796 10.65 23.68 -18.97
CA PHE A 796 11.92 24.36 -19.13
C PHE A 796 13.03 23.40 -19.49
N LYS A 797 13.87 23.81 -20.44
CA LYS A 797 15.17 23.19 -20.68
C LYS A 797 16.19 23.82 -19.73
N HIS A 798 17.08 23.00 -19.17
CA HIS A 798 18.08 23.43 -18.19
C HIS A 798 19.47 23.48 -18.85
N PHE A 799 20.20 24.58 -18.65
CA PHE A 799 21.54 24.78 -19.17
C PHE A 799 22.47 25.27 -18.05
N LYS A 800 23.53 24.50 -17.77
CA LYS A 800 24.49 24.84 -16.73
C LYS A 800 25.50 25.88 -17.23
N PHE A 801 25.77 26.89 -16.41
CA PHE A 801 26.88 27.80 -16.64
C PHE A 801 28.22 27.13 -16.31
N GLN A 802 29.28 27.58 -16.97
CA GLN A 802 30.65 27.18 -16.67
C GLN A 802 31.35 28.30 -15.88
N PHE A 803 32.08 27.93 -14.83
CA PHE A 803 32.96 28.86 -14.13
C PHE A 803 34.13 29.24 -15.05
N THR A 804 34.38 30.54 -15.22
CA THR A 804 35.40 31.06 -16.15
C THR A 804 36.49 31.90 -15.47
N GLY A 805 36.35 32.21 -14.19
CA GLY A 805 37.38 32.91 -13.41
C GLY A 805 36.81 33.77 -12.29
N THR A 806 37.70 34.53 -11.64
CA THR A 806 37.37 35.41 -10.51
C THR A 806 37.76 36.84 -10.91
N GLN A 807 36.84 37.80 -10.78
CA GLN A 807 37.06 39.17 -11.25
C GLN A 807 37.54 40.11 -10.12
N ASP A 808 36.96 39.96 -8.92
CA ASP A 808 37.33 40.60 -7.65
C ASP A 808 37.46 39.54 -6.54
N ALA A 809 38.07 39.83 -5.39
CA ALA A 809 38.40 38.86 -4.35
C ALA A 809 37.24 37.95 -3.87
N ASP A 810 35.98 38.36 -4.08
CA ASP A 810 34.77 37.61 -3.69
C ASP A 810 33.75 37.38 -4.84
N GLU A 811 34.01 37.78 -6.08
CA GLU A 811 33.08 37.60 -7.23
C GLU A 811 33.59 36.58 -8.26
N HIS A 812 32.83 35.48 -8.38
CA HIS A 812 33.09 34.38 -9.28
C HIS A 812 32.27 34.53 -10.57
N LEU A 813 32.92 34.40 -11.72
CA LEU A 813 32.30 34.59 -13.03
C LEU A 813 31.85 33.25 -13.63
N PHE A 814 30.62 33.23 -14.10
CA PHE A 814 29.98 32.10 -14.76
C PHE A 814 29.45 32.52 -16.14
N GLU A 815 29.78 31.74 -17.17
CA GLU A 815 29.35 32.00 -18.55
C GLU A 815 28.57 30.83 -19.16
N LEU A 816 27.57 31.15 -19.99
CA LEU A 816 26.82 30.18 -20.78
C LEU A 816 26.60 30.73 -22.18
N LYS A 817 27.03 29.98 -23.19
CA LYS A 817 26.68 30.23 -24.59
C LYS A 817 25.54 29.32 -24.99
N LEU A 818 24.42 29.91 -25.38
CA LEU A 818 23.21 29.17 -25.76
C LEU A 818 22.66 29.67 -27.09
N THR A 819 22.39 28.74 -28.00
CA THR A 819 21.67 28.97 -29.25
C THR A 819 20.26 28.38 -29.10
N PRO A 820 19.22 29.20 -28.88
CA PRO A 820 17.88 28.67 -28.65
C PRO A 820 17.33 27.95 -29.89
N GLU A 821 16.95 26.68 -29.74
CA GLU A 821 16.46 25.83 -30.86
C GLU A 821 15.01 26.11 -31.28
N LEU A 822 14.29 26.96 -30.54
CA LEU A 822 12.85 27.18 -30.72
C LEU A 822 12.55 28.65 -31.00
N CYS A 823 11.78 28.95 -32.05
CA CYS A 823 11.28 30.30 -32.34
C CYS A 823 10.15 30.74 -31.39
N GLY A 824 9.84 32.04 -31.39
CA GLY A 824 8.75 32.66 -30.61
C GLY A 824 9.18 33.21 -29.25
N ARG A 825 8.25 33.87 -28.53
CA ARG A 825 8.53 34.49 -27.23
C ARG A 825 8.95 33.44 -26.20
N LYS A 826 10.06 33.71 -25.49
CA LYS A 826 10.64 32.84 -24.47
C LYS A 826 10.57 33.49 -23.10
N GLU A 827 10.46 32.63 -22.10
CA GLU A 827 10.63 32.97 -20.70
C GLU A 827 11.84 32.18 -20.20
N TYR A 828 12.72 32.84 -19.45
CA TYR A 828 13.86 32.18 -18.84
C TYR A 828 14.17 32.73 -17.47
N PHE A 829 14.74 31.89 -16.62
CA PHE A 829 15.14 32.18 -15.26
C PHE A 829 16.58 31.72 -15.04
N ILE A 830 17.29 32.34 -14.11
CA ILE A 830 18.62 31.91 -13.68
C ILE A 830 18.56 31.61 -12.20
N ARG A 831 19.15 30.49 -11.80
CA ARG A 831 19.18 30.05 -10.40
C ARG A 831 20.48 29.38 -10.01
N ALA A 832 20.74 29.31 -8.71
CA ALA A 832 21.87 28.63 -8.08
C ALA A 832 21.38 27.65 -7.01
N TYR A 833 21.97 26.45 -6.96
CA TYR A 833 21.74 25.43 -5.92
C TYR A 833 23.03 24.67 -5.59
N PRO A 834 23.18 24.11 -4.37
CA PRO A 834 24.40 23.43 -3.98
C PRO A 834 24.51 22.07 -4.67
N CYS A 835 25.74 21.65 -4.98
CA CYS A 835 26.00 20.38 -5.67
C CYS A 835 27.16 19.62 -5.04
N HIS A 836 27.00 18.31 -4.87
CA HIS A 836 28.07 17.42 -4.45
C HIS A 836 27.85 16.00 -5.02
N PRO A 837 28.89 15.27 -5.47
CA PRO A 837 28.74 13.95 -6.10
C PRO A 837 28.08 12.87 -5.23
N LEU A 838 28.14 13.04 -3.91
CA LEU A 838 27.53 12.09 -2.97
C LEU A 838 26.03 12.31 -2.75
N LEU A 839 25.46 13.46 -3.13
CA LEU A 839 24.02 13.70 -3.01
C LEU A 839 23.24 12.64 -3.79
N THR A 840 22.08 12.26 -3.26
CA THR A 840 21.20 11.28 -3.91
C THR A 840 20.22 11.92 -4.87
N HIS A 841 19.86 13.18 -4.59
CA HIS A 841 19.08 14.04 -5.47
C HIS A 841 19.77 15.41 -5.62
N PRO A 842 19.79 16.03 -6.83
CA PRO A 842 20.45 17.33 -7.04
C PRO A 842 19.92 18.46 -6.14
N LEU A 843 18.64 18.40 -5.78
CA LEU A 843 17.96 19.42 -4.96
C LEU A 843 17.66 18.95 -3.53
N GLU A 844 18.28 17.85 -3.08
CA GLU A 844 18.07 17.26 -1.75
C GLU A 844 18.22 18.27 -0.60
N MET A 845 19.11 19.25 -0.77
CA MET A 845 19.40 20.27 0.25
C MET A 845 18.26 21.27 0.49
N GLY A 846 17.32 21.41 -0.45
CA GLY A 846 16.23 22.40 -0.33
C GLY A 846 16.68 23.86 -0.40
N LEU A 847 17.85 24.11 -0.97
CA LEU A 847 18.51 25.42 -1.02
C LEU A 847 18.58 25.90 -2.48
N MET A 848 18.04 27.09 -2.74
CA MET A 848 17.96 27.70 -4.06
C MET A 848 18.04 29.23 -3.96
N VAL A 849 18.81 29.85 -4.85
CA VAL A 849 18.85 31.31 -5.04
C VAL A 849 18.43 31.61 -6.46
N TRP A 850 17.41 32.45 -6.63
CA TRP A 850 16.97 32.93 -7.95
C TRP A 850 17.53 34.32 -8.24
N LEU A 851 17.77 34.61 -9.51
CA LEU A 851 18.21 35.91 -10.02
C LEU A 851 17.07 36.72 -10.62
#